data_AF-A0A5B9QV33-F1
#
_entry.id   AF-A0A5B9QV33-F1
#
_cell.length_a   1.000
_cell.length_b   1.000
_cell.length_c   1.000
_cell.angle_alpha   90.00
_cell.angle_beta   90.00
_cell.angle_gamma   90.00
#
_symmetry.space_group_name_H-M   'P 1'
#
loop_
_entity.id
_entity.type
_entity.pdbx_description
1 polymer ?
#
loop_
_entity_poly.entity_id
_entity_poly.type
_entity_poly.pdbx_seq_one_letter_code
_entity_poly.pdbx_strand_id
1 'polypeptide(L)'
;MNSDTSNADSRRIVRKRSRKTRRSVLFADRIAGLSIKLGGIGTILAVSLVFVFLLWVVFPLFLPTSTESQPGFPKELASQDGSVIHMGVNEYLHIMWTVDRDGRLSWYRSETGEQIGSRELFPDQQLVAWSFALRDGHVAFAFEDATVQIGKIEFQTSFVPAADLPDGVQDLPIGTGVPHEGGILERTPEDQFRLQTLVAELEDPIAVEVDSRIALIDLSVSSKGTMFALLTESGELRLARVTQRKNLLTGKITTKLREGKAQVDLPEDETPTQILLAGLGDSVIVTGKSGSALRFDCRNASQPTLVESLDLVEDPTAELTAAEFLIGKTSLVAGDSQGNVDVWFRTKPENATTTDGATLVRAHRLPAADSAVISLASSPRSRMIAAGFADRTVRLYHVTSNQQLAEVQLDGGELPASQLAIAPKDDAIVSMNDQQLQIWQVDASHPEITWSSIFSAVWYEGYEHPEHSWQSSSGTDEFEEKYGMIPLVFGTLKSTFYSMLFAVPLALLAAIYTSEFLHPKTKARVKPTIEIMASLPSVVLGFLAALFFAPLVEDIVPEVLTAVVAIPFAFLLGAYLWQLLPAAVEVRARQIRIFGISLALPIGLVAAFLLGDTVESWLFAGDIKAWLDGQIGTGAGAWMFILLPLSAASVIWCVNSYVTPRIRRAGRAWQRSHFALVDFGKFLLACLATLAIAYLASTLLNGMGWDPRGSYVGTYVQRNSLIVGAIMGFAVIPIIYTIADDALSAVPESIRAASLGAGATPWQTAIRVVVPTAMSGLFSAIMVGLGRAVGETMIVLMAAGNTALMDLNLFNGFRTLSANIAVELPEAVINSSHYRMLFLAALLLFLITFVVNTVAEVIRLRFRKRAFQL
;
A
#
# COMPACT_ATOMS: atom_id res chain seq x y z
N MET A 1 40.41 -62.75 68.64
CA MET A 1 41.83 -62.86 68.22
C MET A 1 41.99 -61.97 67.00
N ASN A 2 42.69 -60.85 67.17
CA ASN A 2 43.28 -59.89 66.22
C ASN A 2 42.73 -59.77 64.78
N SER A 3 42.23 -58.56 64.41
CA SER A 3 43.02 -57.53 63.70
C SER A 3 42.13 -56.35 63.26
N ASP A 4 42.12 -55.26 64.03
CA ASP A 4 41.59 -53.96 63.60
C ASP A 4 42.73 -52.94 63.67
N THR A 5 43.12 -52.39 62.52
CA THR A 5 44.08 -51.28 62.42
C THR A 5 43.33 -50.06 61.90
N SER A 6 43.19 -49.06 62.77
CA SER A 6 42.50 -47.81 62.47
C SER A 6 43.46 -46.76 61.88
N ASN A 7 43.01 -46.17 60.77
CA ASN A 7 43.07 -44.75 60.41
C ASN A 7 44.29 -43.91 60.85
N ALA A 8 45.17 -43.64 59.89
CA ALA A 8 46.02 -42.46 59.88
C ALA A 8 45.57 -41.50 58.76
N ASP A 9 44.80 -40.50 59.17
CA ASP A 9 44.21 -39.40 58.39
C ASP A 9 45.33 -38.41 57.97
N SER A 10 45.76 -38.44 56.71
CA SER A 10 46.74 -37.48 56.15
C SER A 10 46.03 -36.31 55.47
N ARG A 11 45.50 -35.38 56.27
CA ARG A 11 44.92 -34.12 55.77
C ARG A 11 46.02 -33.23 55.18
N ARG A 12 46.08 -33.15 53.86
CA ARG A 12 46.78 -32.06 53.14
C ARG A 12 46.09 -30.73 53.44
N ILE A 13 46.69 -29.92 54.32
CA ILE A 13 46.29 -28.54 54.56
C ILE A 13 46.62 -27.72 53.30
N VAL A 14 45.61 -27.49 52.46
CA VAL A 14 45.67 -26.52 51.37
C VAL A 14 45.69 -25.12 52.00
N ARG A 15 46.87 -24.48 52.06
CA ARG A 15 47.00 -23.06 52.42
C ARG A 15 46.16 -22.21 51.44
N LYS A 16 44.95 -21.79 51.86
CA LYS A 16 44.18 -20.73 51.21
C LYS A 16 44.99 -19.42 51.31
N ARG A 17 45.73 -19.05 50.26
CA ARG A 17 46.24 -17.69 50.10
C ARG A 17 45.02 -16.76 50.03
N SER A 18 44.81 -15.89 51.03
CA SER A 18 43.84 -14.82 50.90
C SER A 18 44.37 -13.82 49.88
N ARG A 19 43.87 -13.91 48.65
CA ARG A 19 44.14 -12.89 47.63
C ARG A 19 43.32 -11.66 48.03
N LYS A 20 43.92 -10.72 48.79
CA LYS A 20 43.35 -9.38 48.98
C LYS A 20 43.30 -8.71 47.60
N THR A 21 42.11 -8.57 47.05
CA THR A 21 41.88 -7.89 45.77
C THR A 21 42.40 -6.45 45.88
N ARG A 22 43.23 -6.01 44.93
CA ARG A 22 43.80 -4.65 44.96
C ARG A 22 42.67 -3.61 44.93
N ARG A 23 42.79 -2.52 45.70
CA ARG A 23 41.79 -1.44 45.75
C ARG A 23 41.50 -0.83 44.37
N SER A 24 42.50 -0.79 43.49
CA SER A 24 42.32 -0.34 42.10
C SER A 24 41.39 -1.23 41.29
N VAL A 25 41.39 -2.55 41.52
CA VAL A 25 40.48 -3.50 40.85
C VAL A 25 39.06 -3.31 41.33
N LEU A 26 38.84 -3.12 42.65
CA LEU A 26 37.52 -2.84 43.20
C LEU A 26 36.94 -1.50 42.74
N PHE A 27 37.80 -0.50 42.55
CA PHE A 27 37.40 0.80 41.99
C PHE A 27 37.07 0.69 40.51
N ALA A 28 37.90 0.01 39.72
CA ALA A 28 37.64 -0.25 38.30
C ALA A 28 36.35 -1.07 38.09
N ASP A 29 36.10 -2.08 38.93
CA ASP A 29 34.88 -2.89 38.91
C ASP A 29 33.62 -2.05 39.20
N ARG A 30 33.70 -1.14 40.18
CA ARG A 30 32.61 -0.19 40.45
C ARG A 30 32.36 0.78 39.30
N ILE A 31 33.42 1.34 38.72
CA ILE A 31 33.29 2.23 37.54
C ILE A 31 32.68 1.45 36.38
N ALA A 32 33.18 0.26 36.07
CA ALA A 32 32.64 -0.59 35.01
C ALA A 32 31.16 -0.90 35.24
N GLY A 33 30.78 -1.29 36.47
CA GLY A 33 29.38 -1.52 36.84
C GLY A 33 28.50 -0.29 36.70
N LEU A 34 29.00 0.91 37.03
CA LEU A 34 28.28 2.17 36.84
C LEU A 34 28.14 2.50 35.34
N SER A 35 29.23 2.38 34.56
CA SER A 35 29.24 2.62 33.12
C SER A 35 28.28 1.70 32.37
N ILE A 36 28.25 0.40 32.71
CA ILE A 36 27.32 -0.57 32.10
C ILE A 36 25.86 -0.21 32.45
N LYS A 37 25.57 0.17 33.69
CA LYS A 37 24.22 0.58 34.10
C LYS A 37 23.78 1.88 33.42
N LEU A 38 24.63 2.90 33.40
CA LEU A 38 24.36 4.18 32.73
C LEU A 38 24.19 3.98 31.22
N GLY A 39 25.05 3.18 30.57
CA GLY A 39 24.92 2.85 29.16
C GLY A 39 23.64 2.08 28.85
N GLY A 40 23.29 1.10 29.69
CA GLY A 40 22.04 0.33 29.56
C GLY A 40 20.79 1.22 29.70
N ILE A 41 20.73 2.05 30.74
CA ILE A 41 19.63 3.01 30.94
C ILE A 41 19.59 4.02 29.80
N GLY A 42 20.74 4.54 29.36
CA GLY A 42 20.83 5.49 28.25
C GLY A 42 20.31 4.90 26.93
N THR A 43 20.60 3.62 26.66
CA THR A 43 20.06 2.92 25.48
C THR A 43 18.54 2.80 25.53
N ILE A 44 18.00 2.40 26.69
CA ILE A 44 16.54 2.33 26.88
C ILE A 44 15.90 3.71 26.71
N LEU A 45 16.48 4.75 27.31
CA LEU A 45 15.99 6.13 27.18
C LEU A 45 16.00 6.59 25.73
N ALA A 46 17.08 6.32 24.99
CA ALA A 46 17.19 6.69 23.58
C ALA A 46 16.12 6.01 22.72
N VAL A 47 15.91 4.70 22.88
CA VAL A 47 14.87 3.95 22.16
C VAL A 47 13.47 4.46 22.54
N SER A 48 13.22 4.70 23.83
CA SER A 48 11.95 5.28 24.28
C SER A 48 11.72 6.69 23.72
N LEU A 49 12.76 7.52 23.61
CA LEU A 49 12.65 8.87 23.05
C LEU A 49 12.35 8.82 21.55
N VAL A 50 12.97 7.90 20.80
CA VAL A 50 12.61 7.65 19.39
C VAL A 50 11.14 7.26 19.29
N PHE A 51 10.66 6.35 20.14
CA PHE A 51 9.24 5.97 20.16
C PHE A 51 8.31 7.14 20.46
N VAL A 52 8.62 7.97 21.45
CA VAL A 52 7.86 9.19 21.77
C VAL A 52 7.89 10.18 20.61
N PHE A 53 9.03 10.33 19.95
CA PHE A 53 9.17 11.19 18.76
C PHE A 53 8.31 10.70 17.60
N LEU A 54 8.33 9.40 17.28
CA LEU A 54 7.48 8.81 16.26
C LEU A 54 6.00 9.05 16.58
N LEU A 55 5.59 8.81 17.83
CA LEU A 55 4.22 9.09 18.27
C LEU A 55 3.85 10.57 18.15
N TRP A 56 4.75 11.48 18.50
CA TRP A 56 4.51 12.92 18.41
C TRP A 56 4.31 13.40 16.96
N VAL A 57 5.06 12.85 16.00
CA VAL A 57 4.89 13.17 14.57
C VAL A 57 3.61 12.57 13.99
N VAL A 58 3.21 11.38 14.47
CA VAL A 58 2.01 10.67 13.99
C VAL A 58 0.72 11.21 14.60
N PHE A 59 0.75 11.64 15.86
CA PHE A 59 -0.45 12.03 16.62
C PHE A 59 -1.35 13.05 15.90
N PRO A 60 -0.81 14.10 15.23
CA PRO A 60 -1.63 15.08 14.51
C PRO A 60 -2.52 14.49 13.41
N LEU A 61 -2.20 13.31 12.86
CA LEU A 61 -3.04 12.63 11.86
C LEU A 61 -4.46 12.33 12.36
N PHE A 62 -4.65 12.24 13.67
CA PHE A 62 -5.92 11.85 14.28
C PHE A 62 -6.58 12.99 15.05
N LEU A 63 -6.11 14.23 14.87
CA LEU A 63 -6.77 15.40 15.44
C LEU A 63 -8.08 15.65 14.69
N PRO A 64 -9.17 15.97 15.40
CA PRO A 64 -10.43 16.34 14.77
C PRO A 64 -10.28 17.68 14.04
N THR A 65 -11.05 17.86 12.98
CA THR A 65 -11.19 19.14 12.29
C THR A 65 -11.74 20.20 13.24
N SER A 66 -11.13 21.38 13.25
CA SER A 66 -11.66 22.54 13.96
C SER A 66 -12.31 23.52 13.00
N THR A 67 -13.38 24.16 13.47
CA THR A 67 -14.09 25.21 12.73
C THR A 67 -14.20 26.46 13.58
N GLU A 68 -13.87 27.61 13.00
CA GLU A 68 -14.06 28.92 13.61
C GLU A 68 -14.99 29.76 12.73
N SER A 69 -16.07 30.29 13.32
CA SER A 69 -17.01 31.15 12.59
C SER A 69 -16.49 32.58 12.54
N GLN A 70 -16.58 33.19 11.37
CA GLN A 70 -16.52 34.65 11.26
C GLN A 70 -17.93 35.24 11.39
N PRO A 71 -18.07 36.48 11.88
CA PRO A 71 -19.37 37.15 11.92
C PRO A 71 -19.98 37.22 10.51
N GLY A 72 -21.22 36.75 10.37
CA GLY A 72 -21.96 36.85 9.11
C GLY A 72 -22.36 38.29 8.78
N PHE A 73 -22.49 38.59 7.49
CA PHE A 73 -22.93 39.90 6.98
C PHE A 73 -24.26 39.78 6.20
N PRO A 74 -25.14 40.81 6.23
CA PRO A 74 -26.37 40.80 5.43
C PRO A 74 -26.11 40.56 3.93
N LYS A 75 -26.89 39.68 3.29
CA LYS A 75 -26.81 39.40 1.82
C LYS A 75 -27.08 40.65 1.00
N GLU A 76 -27.84 41.59 1.51
CA GLU A 76 -28.14 42.88 0.85
C GLU A 76 -26.87 43.69 0.52
N LEU A 77 -25.75 43.41 1.21
CA LEU A 77 -24.43 43.94 0.90
C LEU A 77 -23.74 43.21 -0.28
N ALA A 78 -24.18 41.99 -0.58
CA ALA A 78 -23.61 41.05 -1.56
C ALA A 78 -24.48 40.77 -2.81
N SER A 79 -25.79 41.10 -2.83
CA SER A 79 -26.66 41.06 -4.02
C SER A 79 -27.95 41.84 -3.75
N GLN A 80 -28.38 42.69 -4.70
CA GLN A 80 -29.55 43.59 -4.53
C GLN A 80 -30.90 42.93 -4.88
N ASP A 81 -30.93 41.96 -5.81
CA ASP A 81 -32.18 41.36 -6.32
C ASP A 81 -32.35 39.87 -5.99
N GLY A 82 -31.37 39.28 -5.28
CA GLY A 82 -31.49 37.94 -4.66
C GLY A 82 -31.29 36.74 -5.58
N SER A 83 -31.09 36.91 -6.89
CA SER A 83 -31.04 35.86 -7.91
C SER A 83 -29.63 35.30 -8.20
N VAL A 84 -28.81 35.06 -7.18
CA VAL A 84 -27.43 34.56 -7.38
C VAL A 84 -27.42 33.12 -7.91
N ILE A 85 -26.72 32.90 -9.02
CA ILE A 85 -26.61 31.58 -9.67
C ILE A 85 -25.33 30.83 -9.30
N HIS A 86 -24.27 31.55 -8.91
CA HIS A 86 -23.01 30.96 -8.46
C HIS A 86 -22.24 31.94 -7.58
N MET A 87 -21.40 31.40 -6.70
CA MET A 87 -20.53 32.17 -5.83
C MET A 87 -19.16 31.52 -5.71
N GLY A 88 -18.14 32.34 -5.46
CA GLY A 88 -16.79 31.87 -5.20
C GLY A 88 -16.00 32.82 -4.31
N VAL A 89 -14.87 32.34 -3.80
CA VAL A 89 -13.95 33.11 -2.96
C VAL A 89 -12.52 32.93 -3.45
N ASN A 90 -11.68 33.94 -3.27
CA ASN A 90 -10.27 33.84 -3.61
C ASN A 90 -9.51 32.98 -2.59
N GLU A 91 -8.31 32.55 -2.98
CA GLU A 91 -7.39 31.72 -2.19
C GLU A 91 -6.96 32.35 -0.85
N TYR A 92 -7.17 33.64 -0.65
CA TYR A 92 -6.77 34.37 0.57
C TYR A 92 -7.96 34.84 1.41
N LEU A 93 -9.18 34.46 1.02
CA LEU A 93 -10.41 34.85 1.73
C LEU A 93 -10.54 36.36 1.93
N HIS A 94 -10.07 37.18 0.97
CA HIS A 94 -10.20 38.64 0.96
C HIS A 94 -11.24 39.15 -0.06
N ILE A 95 -11.44 38.41 -1.15
CA ILE A 95 -12.39 38.75 -2.21
C ILE A 95 -13.34 37.58 -2.41
N MET A 96 -14.62 37.86 -2.33
CA MET A 96 -15.69 36.97 -2.73
C MET A 96 -16.38 37.54 -3.97
N TRP A 97 -16.91 36.69 -4.82
CA TRP A 97 -17.64 37.10 -6.01
C TRP A 97 -18.90 36.28 -6.23
N THR A 98 -19.86 36.89 -6.90
CA THR A 98 -21.16 36.30 -7.25
C THR A 98 -21.49 36.60 -8.70
N VAL A 99 -22.22 35.69 -9.33
CA VAL A 99 -22.86 35.94 -10.62
C VAL A 99 -24.36 35.85 -10.41
N ASP A 100 -25.06 36.92 -10.76
CA ASP A 100 -26.52 36.99 -10.72
C ASP A 100 -27.13 36.41 -12.00
N ARG A 101 -28.40 36.00 -11.94
CA ARG A 101 -29.15 35.45 -13.09
C ARG A 101 -29.23 36.43 -14.27
N ASP A 102 -29.17 37.73 -14.00
CA ASP A 102 -29.17 38.79 -15.01
C ASP A 102 -27.79 39.01 -15.65
N GLY A 103 -26.81 38.14 -15.38
CA GLY A 103 -25.48 38.21 -15.98
C GLY A 103 -24.56 39.26 -15.36
N ARG A 104 -24.87 39.75 -14.17
CA ARG A 104 -24.02 40.69 -13.43
C ARG A 104 -23.01 39.93 -12.57
N LEU A 105 -21.73 40.19 -12.81
CA LEU A 105 -20.61 39.73 -11.97
C LEU A 105 -20.30 40.81 -10.94
N SER A 106 -20.38 40.48 -9.66
CA SER A 106 -20.06 41.40 -8.57
C SER A 106 -19.03 40.79 -7.63
N TRP A 107 -18.16 41.61 -7.06
CA TRP A 107 -17.18 41.16 -6.08
C TRP A 107 -17.05 42.10 -4.90
N TYR A 108 -16.81 41.48 -3.75
CA TYR A 108 -16.99 42.04 -2.43
C TYR A 108 -15.78 41.72 -1.58
N ARG A 109 -15.52 42.58 -0.61
CA ARG A 109 -14.59 42.28 0.46
C ARG A 109 -15.25 41.25 1.39
N SER A 110 -14.67 40.07 1.47
CA SER A 110 -15.16 38.96 2.31
C SER A 110 -15.30 39.33 3.80
N GLU A 111 -14.39 40.16 4.31
CA GLU A 111 -14.32 40.57 5.72
C GLU A 111 -15.40 41.57 6.14
N THR A 112 -15.97 42.34 5.20
CA THR A 112 -16.90 43.44 5.51
C THR A 112 -18.20 43.38 4.72
N GLY A 113 -18.26 42.57 3.66
CA GLY A 113 -19.34 42.57 2.68
C GLY A 113 -19.34 43.80 1.76
N GLU A 114 -18.37 44.71 1.88
CA GLU A 114 -18.31 45.93 1.07
C GLU A 114 -18.09 45.60 -0.40
N GLN A 115 -18.91 46.16 -1.29
CA GLN A 115 -18.76 45.96 -2.73
C GLN A 115 -17.51 46.67 -3.24
N ILE A 116 -16.58 45.91 -3.82
CA ILE A 116 -15.35 46.42 -4.43
C ILE A 116 -15.63 46.82 -5.88
N GLY A 117 -16.43 46.04 -6.60
CA GLY A 117 -16.81 46.32 -7.98
C GLY A 117 -17.95 45.45 -8.50
N SER A 118 -18.46 45.83 -9.67
CA SER A 118 -19.36 45.00 -10.47
C SER A 118 -19.15 45.26 -11.95
N ARG A 119 -19.49 44.26 -12.76
CA ARG A 119 -19.43 44.28 -14.22
C ARG A 119 -20.61 43.51 -14.78
N GLU A 120 -21.33 44.12 -15.70
CA GLU A 120 -22.33 43.43 -16.49
C GLU A 120 -21.63 42.63 -17.59
N LEU A 121 -21.83 41.31 -17.62
CA LEU A 121 -21.21 40.43 -18.59
C LEU A 121 -21.99 40.42 -19.92
N PHE A 122 -23.32 40.50 -19.84
CA PHE A 122 -24.24 40.26 -20.98
C PHE A 122 -25.35 41.33 -21.07
N PRO A 123 -25.04 42.57 -21.46
CA PRO A 123 -26.02 43.66 -21.46
C PRO A 123 -27.19 43.47 -22.46
N ASP A 124 -26.98 42.71 -23.54
CA ASP A 124 -27.94 42.54 -24.63
C ASP A 124 -28.45 41.09 -24.81
N GLN A 125 -28.15 40.18 -23.87
CA GLN A 125 -28.51 38.77 -23.98
C GLN A 125 -29.10 38.22 -22.67
N GLN A 126 -30.16 37.42 -22.79
CA GLN A 126 -30.81 36.79 -21.65
C GLN A 126 -30.24 35.40 -21.38
N LEU A 127 -29.68 35.21 -20.17
CA LEU A 127 -29.09 33.96 -19.73
C LEU A 127 -30.16 32.91 -19.42
N VAL A 128 -29.98 31.68 -19.91
CA VAL A 128 -30.88 30.54 -19.66
C VAL A 128 -30.24 29.42 -18.87
N ALA A 129 -28.98 29.09 -19.14
CA ALA A 129 -28.27 28.03 -18.43
C ALA A 129 -26.78 28.39 -18.26
N TRP A 130 -26.14 27.82 -17.25
CA TRP A 130 -24.76 28.11 -16.90
C TRP A 130 -24.04 26.88 -16.34
N SER A 131 -22.72 26.86 -16.47
CA SER A 131 -21.85 25.89 -15.82
C SER A 131 -20.52 26.55 -15.43
N PHE A 132 -20.02 26.14 -14.27
CA PHE A 132 -18.76 26.60 -13.70
C PHE A 132 -17.89 25.37 -13.47
N ALA A 133 -16.67 25.39 -14.01
CA ALA A 133 -15.71 24.35 -13.74
C ALA A 133 -15.18 24.50 -12.31
N LEU A 134 -15.06 23.37 -11.62
CA LEU A 134 -14.46 23.28 -10.28
C LEU A 134 -13.07 23.92 -10.22
N ARG A 135 -12.27 23.76 -11.27
CA ARG A 135 -10.87 24.19 -11.34
C ARG A 135 -10.61 25.13 -12.51
N ASP A 136 -9.63 26.01 -12.35
CA ASP A 136 -9.11 26.95 -13.38
C ASP A 136 -10.11 28.00 -13.88
N GLY A 137 -11.23 28.20 -13.16
CA GLY A 137 -12.17 29.30 -13.39
C GLY A 137 -12.94 29.26 -14.71
N HIS A 138 -12.93 28.13 -15.43
CA HIS A 138 -13.63 28.05 -16.71
C HIS A 138 -15.15 28.09 -16.52
N VAL A 139 -15.83 28.79 -17.42
CA VAL A 139 -17.28 29.00 -17.36
C VAL A 139 -17.91 28.83 -18.74
N ALA A 140 -19.17 28.44 -18.75
CA ALA A 140 -20.00 28.38 -19.95
C ALA A 140 -21.37 28.95 -19.64
N PHE A 141 -21.85 29.84 -20.51
CA PHE A 141 -23.13 30.50 -20.44
C PHE A 141 -23.91 30.22 -21.72
N ALA A 142 -25.18 29.85 -21.59
CA ALA A 142 -26.09 29.64 -22.71
C ALA A 142 -27.19 30.70 -22.71
N PHE A 143 -27.57 31.16 -23.88
CA PHE A 143 -28.52 32.26 -24.07
C PHE A 143 -29.76 31.83 -24.85
N GLU A 144 -30.81 32.65 -24.76
CA GLU A 144 -32.11 32.38 -25.39
C GLU A 144 -32.05 32.38 -26.92
N ASP A 145 -31.05 33.04 -27.51
CA ASP A 145 -30.79 33.07 -28.96
C ASP A 145 -30.05 31.83 -29.49
N ALA A 146 -29.93 30.77 -28.68
CA ALA A 146 -29.21 29.53 -28.97
C ALA A 146 -27.69 29.72 -29.20
N THR A 147 -27.11 30.77 -28.63
CA THR A 147 -25.65 30.92 -28.54
C THR A 147 -25.11 30.43 -27.20
N VAL A 148 -23.86 29.95 -27.22
CA VAL A 148 -23.11 29.56 -26.03
C VAL A 148 -21.81 30.34 -26.00
N GLN A 149 -21.51 30.96 -24.88
CA GLN A 149 -20.27 31.68 -24.66
C GLN A 149 -19.46 30.99 -23.56
N ILE A 150 -18.24 30.59 -23.91
CA ILE A 150 -17.29 29.98 -22.98
C ILE A 150 -16.23 31.01 -22.58
N GLY A 151 -15.61 30.83 -21.43
CA GLY A 151 -14.54 31.72 -20.99
C GLY A 151 -13.96 31.33 -19.66
N LYS A 152 -13.35 32.31 -18.99
CA LYS A 152 -12.75 32.16 -17.67
C LYS A 152 -13.09 33.35 -16.77
N ILE A 153 -13.39 33.05 -15.53
CA ILE A 153 -13.46 34.00 -14.42
C ILE A 153 -12.36 33.59 -13.44
N GLU A 154 -11.30 34.39 -13.34
CA GLU A 154 -10.14 34.09 -12.50
C GLU A 154 -9.61 35.32 -11.77
N PHE A 155 -8.86 35.08 -10.70
CA PHE A 155 -8.15 36.13 -9.99
C PHE A 155 -6.77 36.34 -10.64
N GLN A 156 -6.54 37.53 -11.18
CA GLN A 156 -5.23 37.94 -11.64
C GLN A 156 -4.44 38.56 -10.50
N THR A 157 -3.19 38.13 -10.37
CA THR A 157 -2.27 38.63 -9.35
C THR A 157 -1.17 39.44 -10.02
N SER A 158 -1.01 40.69 -9.63
CA SER A 158 0.08 41.58 -10.07
C SER A 158 0.84 42.15 -8.87
N PHE A 159 2.12 42.45 -9.04
CA PHE A 159 2.94 43.07 -7.99
C PHE A 159 3.16 44.55 -8.32
N VAL A 160 2.83 45.42 -7.37
CA VAL A 160 2.93 46.87 -7.52
C VAL A 160 4.17 47.37 -6.76
N PRO A 161 5.08 48.12 -7.40
CA PRO A 161 6.20 48.73 -6.70
C PRO A 161 5.73 49.69 -5.59
N ALA A 162 6.39 49.68 -4.43
CA ALA A 162 6.04 50.56 -3.32
C ALA A 162 6.02 52.05 -3.69
N ALA A 163 6.88 52.46 -4.64
CA ALA A 163 6.99 53.84 -5.12
C ALA A 163 5.74 54.33 -5.87
N ASP A 164 4.94 53.43 -6.42
CA ASP A 164 3.73 53.75 -7.18
C ASP A 164 2.48 53.81 -6.28
N LEU A 165 2.62 53.48 -4.99
CA LEU A 165 1.51 53.43 -4.03
C LEU A 165 1.38 54.74 -3.24
N PRO A 166 0.13 55.20 -2.94
CA PRO A 166 -0.11 56.39 -2.14
C PRO A 166 0.51 56.34 -0.72
N ASP A 167 0.86 57.51 -0.17
CA ASP A 167 1.60 57.71 1.10
C ASP A 167 0.92 57.21 2.41
N GLY A 168 -0.12 56.36 2.32
CA GLY A 168 -0.74 55.68 3.49
C GLY A 168 -0.91 54.17 3.32
N VAL A 169 -0.63 53.66 2.11
CA VAL A 169 -0.79 52.24 1.74
C VAL A 169 0.53 51.47 1.95
N GLN A 170 1.66 52.19 1.96
CA GLN A 170 2.98 51.59 2.16
C GLN A 170 3.18 51.04 3.59
N ASP A 171 2.46 51.59 4.58
CA ASP A 171 2.52 51.17 5.99
C ASP A 171 1.49 50.07 6.34
N LEU A 172 0.89 49.42 5.35
CA LEU A 172 -0.04 48.32 5.60
C LEU A 172 0.60 47.22 6.47
N PRO A 173 -0.12 46.71 7.48
CA PRO A 173 0.25 45.49 8.16
C PRO A 173 0.36 44.31 7.17
N ILE A 174 1.28 43.39 7.46
CA ILE A 174 1.43 42.18 6.66
C ILE A 174 0.14 41.35 6.76
N GLY A 175 -0.38 40.90 5.61
CA GLY A 175 -1.59 40.07 5.53
C GLY A 175 -2.91 40.84 5.60
N THR A 176 -2.91 42.18 5.69
CA THR A 176 -4.15 42.96 5.59
C THR A 176 -4.40 43.42 4.17
N GLY A 177 -5.55 43.04 3.62
CA GLY A 177 -6.01 43.51 2.32
C GLY A 177 -6.76 44.83 2.41
N VAL A 178 -6.47 45.77 1.51
CA VAL A 178 -7.26 47.01 1.33
C VAL A 178 -7.72 47.17 -0.12
N PRO A 179 -8.92 47.74 -0.36
CA PRO A 179 -9.38 48.00 -1.71
C PRO A 179 -8.43 48.95 -2.47
N HIS A 180 -8.01 48.57 -3.67
CA HIS A 180 -7.17 49.38 -4.56
C HIS A 180 -7.41 49.00 -6.02
N GLU A 181 -7.59 49.99 -6.91
CA GLU A 181 -7.79 49.79 -8.36
C GLU A 181 -8.81 48.69 -8.75
N GLY A 182 -9.93 48.60 -8.02
CA GLY A 182 -10.97 47.59 -8.28
C GLY A 182 -10.63 46.17 -7.81
N GLY A 183 -9.51 45.98 -7.12
CA GLY A 183 -9.09 44.75 -6.47
C GLY A 183 -8.75 44.95 -4.99
N ILE A 184 -8.04 43.97 -4.41
CA ILE A 184 -7.45 44.04 -3.06
C ILE A 184 -5.94 44.08 -3.18
N LEU A 185 -5.33 45.10 -2.58
CA LEU A 185 -3.89 45.20 -2.39
C LEU A 185 -3.51 44.69 -0.99
N GLU A 186 -2.50 43.85 -0.93
CA GLU A 186 -1.99 43.25 0.31
C GLU A 186 -0.45 43.39 0.36
N ARG A 187 0.09 43.61 1.56
CA ARG A 187 1.52 43.50 1.82
C ARG A 187 1.87 42.08 2.26
N THR A 188 2.70 41.41 1.47
CA THR A 188 3.18 40.04 1.71
C THR A 188 4.29 39.99 2.78
N PRO A 189 4.57 38.82 3.38
CA PRO A 189 5.68 38.66 4.35
C PRO A 189 7.07 38.95 3.78
N GLU A 190 7.22 38.90 2.45
CA GLU A 190 8.45 39.22 1.72
C GLU A 190 8.60 40.72 1.43
N ASP A 191 7.73 41.55 2.01
CA ASP A 191 7.70 43.01 1.84
C ASP A 191 7.35 43.48 0.42
N GLN A 192 6.55 42.68 -0.29
CA GLN A 192 6.02 43.02 -1.62
C GLN A 192 4.54 43.37 -1.55
N PHE A 193 4.09 44.30 -2.40
CA PHE A 193 2.68 44.65 -2.53
C PHE A 193 2.04 43.88 -3.68
N ARG A 194 1.05 43.08 -3.34
CA ARG A 194 0.32 42.20 -4.26
C ARG A 194 -1.09 42.73 -4.46
N LEU A 195 -1.44 43.06 -5.70
CA LEU A 195 -2.79 43.42 -6.11
C LEU A 195 -3.49 42.21 -6.73
N GLN A 196 -4.65 41.85 -6.19
CA GLN A 196 -5.52 40.81 -6.73
C GLN A 196 -6.78 41.43 -7.32
N THR A 197 -7.03 41.18 -8.60
CA THR A 197 -8.21 41.66 -9.32
C THR A 197 -8.99 40.47 -9.88
N LEU A 198 -10.32 40.57 -9.92
CA LEU A 198 -11.15 39.57 -10.57
C LEU A 198 -11.30 39.94 -12.05
N VAL A 199 -10.97 39.01 -12.94
CA VAL A 199 -11.02 39.22 -14.38
C VAL A 199 -11.90 38.16 -15.01
N ALA A 200 -12.84 38.62 -15.84
CA ALA A 200 -13.70 37.78 -16.67
C ALA A 200 -13.28 37.95 -18.13
N GLU A 201 -12.73 36.89 -18.70
CA GLU A 201 -12.36 36.77 -20.11
C GLU A 201 -13.33 35.81 -20.80
N LEU A 202 -14.25 36.36 -21.59
CA LEU A 202 -15.24 35.60 -22.33
C LEU A 202 -14.88 35.59 -23.81
N GLU A 203 -15.02 34.43 -24.45
CA GLU A 203 -14.76 34.26 -25.88
C GLU A 203 -15.93 34.79 -26.74
N ASP A 204 -15.77 34.79 -28.06
CA ASP A 204 -16.88 35.13 -28.97
C ASP A 204 -18.02 34.09 -28.86
N PRO A 205 -19.30 34.52 -28.88
CA PRO A 205 -20.44 33.60 -28.81
C PRO A 205 -20.43 32.57 -29.95
N ILE A 206 -20.68 31.31 -29.58
CA ILE A 206 -20.73 30.16 -30.50
C ILE A 206 -22.20 29.82 -30.75
N ALA A 207 -22.66 29.99 -31.99
CA ALA A 207 -24.00 29.57 -32.39
C ALA A 207 -24.09 28.04 -32.45
N VAL A 208 -25.13 27.46 -31.83
CA VAL A 208 -25.36 26.01 -31.82
C VAL A 208 -26.72 25.70 -32.45
N GLU A 209 -26.77 24.70 -33.31
CA GLU A 209 -28.02 24.26 -33.93
C GLU A 209 -28.80 23.33 -32.97
N VAL A 210 -29.83 23.86 -32.33
CA VAL A 210 -30.73 23.15 -31.40
C VAL A 210 -32.18 23.20 -31.90
N ASP A 211 -32.97 22.19 -31.57
CA ASP A 211 -34.38 22.06 -31.96
C ASP A 211 -35.36 22.88 -31.12
N SER A 212 -35.03 23.15 -29.85
CA SER A 212 -35.80 23.97 -28.92
C SER A 212 -34.90 24.78 -27.99
N ARG A 213 -35.50 25.51 -27.02
CA ARG A 213 -34.77 26.32 -26.04
C ARG A 213 -33.79 25.45 -25.23
N ILE A 214 -32.61 26.00 -24.96
CA ILE A 214 -31.60 25.36 -24.10
C ILE A 214 -32.11 25.39 -22.66
N ALA A 215 -32.14 24.22 -22.01
CA ALA A 215 -32.56 24.06 -20.62
C ALA A 215 -31.36 23.94 -19.68
N LEU A 216 -30.34 23.16 -20.04
CA LEU A 216 -29.19 22.85 -19.19
C LEU A 216 -27.88 22.86 -19.98
N ILE A 217 -26.77 23.16 -19.30
CA ILE A 217 -25.41 23.10 -19.85
C ILE A 217 -24.43 22.58 -18.81
N ASP A 218 -23.46 21.77 -19.23
CA ASP A 218 -22.24 21.52 -18.45
C ASP A 218 -21.01 21.53 -19.36
N LEU A 219 -19.85 21.84 -18.78
CA LEU A 219 -18.58 21.97 -19.50
C LEU A 219 -17.48 21.13 -18.87
N SER A 220 -16.53 20.71 -19.69
CA SER A 220 -15.36 19.95 -19.26
C SER A 220 -14.17 20.36 -20.11
N VAL A 221 -13.05 20.64 -19.45
CA VAL A 221 -11.84 21.14 -20.10
C VAL A 221 -10.79 20.03 -20.07
N SER A 222 -10.24 19.73 -21.24
CA SER A 222 -9.21 18.70 -21.38
C SER A 222 -8.05 19.22 -22.24
N SER A 223 -6.95 18.47 -22.27
CA SER A 223 -5.83 18.73 -23.18
C SER A 223 -6.22 18.73 -24.67
N LYS A 224 -7.39 18.19 -25.03
CA LYS A 224 -7.92 18.16 -26.41
C LYS A 224 -8.79 19.39 -26.75
N GLY A 225 -9.02 20.29 -25.80
CA GLY A 225 -9.92 21.44 -25.90
C GLY A 225 -11.10 21.34 -24.95
N THR A 226 -11.95 22.37 -25.00
CA THR A 226 -13.16 22.50 -24.18
C THR A 226 -14.30 21.74 -24.83
N MET A 227 -15.00 20.93 -24.04
CA MET A 227 -16.21 20.24 -24.44
C MET A 227 -17.36 20.75 -23.59
N PHE A 228 -18.51 21.01 -24.20
CA PHE A 228 -19.72 21.33 -23.48
C PHE A 228 -20.87 20.45 -23.98
N ALA A 229 -21.78 20.15 -23.06
CA ALA A 229 -22.99 19.38 -23.30
C ALA A 229 -24.20 20.30 -23.03
N LEU A 230 -25.16 20.30 -23.96
CA LEU A 230 -26.41 21.05 -23.84
C LEU A 230 -27.57 20.07 -23.83
N LEU A 231 -28.59 20.38 -23.05
CA LEU A 231 -29.88 19.71 -23.13
C LEU A 231 -30.96 20.73 -23.44
N THR A 232 -31.81 20.44 -24.43
CA THR A 232 -32.94 21.29 -24.80
C THR A 232 -34.21 20.88 -24.06
N GLU A 233 -35.21 21.77 -24.01
CA GLU A 233 -36.54 21.48 -23.40
C GLU A 233 -37.27 20.31 -24.08
N SER A 234 -36.96 19.99 -25.35
CA SER A 234 -37.49 18.82 -26.08
C SER A 234 -36.76 17.51 -25.77
N GLY A 235 -35.65 17.56 -25.03
CA GLY A 235 -34.79 16.41 -24.73
C GLY A 235 -33.67 16.14 -25.75
N GLU A 236 -33.34 17.07 -26.66
CA GLU A 236 -32.15 16.92 -27.51
C GLU A 236 -30.87 17.15 -26.68
N LEU A 237 -30.03 16.13 -26.56
CA LEU A 237 -28.68 16.23 -26.02
C LEU A 237 -27.71 16.60 -27.15
N ARG A 238 -27.10 17.78 -27.05
CA ARG A 238 -26.07 18.25 -27.98
C ARG A 238 -24.70 18.24 -27.32
N LEU A 239 -23.72 17.63 -27.97
CA LEU A 239 -22.33 17.69 -27.54
C LEU A 239 -21.51 18.48 -28.53
N ALA A 240 -20.73 19.42 -28.03
CA ALA A 240 -19.84 20.24 -28.85
C ALA A 240 -18.45 20.25 -28.25
N ARG A 241 -17.46 19.93 -29.09
CA ARG A 241 -16.04 20.05 -28.75
C ARG A 241 -15.42 21.20 -29.52
N VAL A 242 -14.92 22.17 -28.78
CA VAL A 242 -14.25 23.37 -29.26
C VAL A 242 -12.75 23.13 -29.20
N THR A 243 -12.10 23.05 -30.36
CA THR A 243 -10.63 22.99 -30.46
C THR A 243 -10.12 24.26 -31.11
N GLN A 244 -9.36 25.05 -30.36
CA GLN A 244 -8.70 26.23 -30.88
C GLN A 244 -7.25 25.89 -31.28
N ARG A 245 -6.80 26.47 -32.41
CA ARG A 245 -5.39 26.47 -32.79
C ARG A 245 -4.93 27.90 -33.05
N LYS A 246 -4.02 28.38 -32.21
CA LYS A 246 -3.33 29.65 -32.43
C LYS A 246 -2.13 29.43 -33.34
N ASN A 247 -2.11 30.08 -34.49
CA ASN A 247 -0.95 30.08 -35.37
C ASN A 247 0.15 30.98 -34.75
N LEU A 248 1.27 30.39 -34.35
CA LEU A 248 2.35 31.10 -33.66
C LEU A 248 3.03 32.18 -34.53
N LEU A 249 2.97 32.06 -35.86
CA LEU A 249 3.56 33.04 -36.78
C LEU A 249 2.62 34.20 -37.09
N THR A 250 1.30 33.94 -37.13
CA THR A 250 0.31 34.95 -37.54
C THR A 250 -0.57 35.47 -36.41
N GLY A 251 -0.50 34.89 -35.21
CA GLY A 251 -1.38 35.19 -34.07
C GLY A 251 -2.84 34.75 -34.23
N LYS A 252 -3.32 34.50 -35.46
CA LYS A 252 -4.70 34.06 -35.76
C LYS A 252 -5.05 32.76 -35.04
N ILE A 253 -6.18 32.78 -34.33
CA ILE A 253 -6.81 31.62 -33.70
C ILE A 253 -7.84 31.05 -34.68
N THR A 254 -7.74 29.76 -34.98
CA THR A 254 -8.77 29.03 -35.74
C THR A 254 -9.52 28.12 -34.78
N THR A 255 -10.83 28.33 -34.66
CA THR A 255 -11.73 27.48 -33.87
C THR A 255 -12.32 26.39 -34.75
N LYS A 256 -12.20 25.14 -34.32
CA LYS A 256 -12.87 24.00 -34.93
C LYS A 256 -13.92 23.46 -33.98
N LEU A 257 -15.14 23.36 -34.46
CA LEU A 257 -16.26 22.79 -33.74
C LEU A 257 -16.52 21.38 -34.26
N ARG A 258 -16.65 20.41 -33.36
CA ARG A 258 -17.16 19.07 -33.67
C ARG A 258 -18.38 18.82 -32.83
N GLU A 259 -19.47 18.46 -33.49
CA GLU A 259 -20.75 18.29 -32.84
C GLU A 259 -21.31 16.89 -33.05
N GLY A 260 -22.17 16.49 -32.12
CA GLY A 260 -23.03 15.33 -32.21
C GLY A 260 -24.31 15.55 -31.41
N LYS A 261 -25.31 14.72 -31.69
CA LYS A 261 -26.61 14.78 -31.02
C LYS A 261 -27.12 13.40 -30.65
N ALA A 262 -27.89 13.33 -29.57
CA ALA A 262 -28.68 12.19 -29.17
C ALA A 262 -30.03 12.68 -28.61
N GLN A 263 -31.01 11.78 -28.57
CA GLN A 263 -32.26 12.03 -27.85
C GLN A 263 -32.13 11.50 -26.43
N VAL A 264 -32.62 12.26 -25.46
CA VAL A 264 -32.75 11.85 -24.06
C VAL A 264 -34.21 11.52 -23.80
N ASP A 265 -34.49 10.23 -23.60
CA ASP A 265 -35.83 9.72 -23.30
C ASP A 265 -35.88 9.35 -21.80
N LEU A 266 -36.16 10.33 -20.95
CA LEU A 266 -36.47 10.07 -19.53
C LEU A 266 -37.85 9.39 -19.41
N PRO A 267 -38.12 8.67 -18.29
CA PRO A 267 -39.44 8.09 -18.01
C PRO A 267 -40.59 9.10 -18.19
N GLU A 268 -41.77 8.63 -18.62
CA GLU A 268 -42.95 9.50 -18.82
C GLU A 268 -43.25 10.32 -17.55
N ASP A 269 -43.51 11.63 -17.72
CA ASP A 269 -43.73 12.66 -16.67
C ASP A 269 -42.48 13.20 -15.93
N GLU A 270 -41.26 12.82 -16.34
CA GLU A 270 -40.04 13.30 -15.68
C GLU A 270 -39.32 14.42 -16.46
N THR A 271 -39.01 15.52 -15.76
CA THR A 271 -38.23 16.64 -16.32
C THR A 271 -36.74 16.49 -15.98
N PRO A 272 -35.83 16.73 -16.93
CA PRO A 272 -34.40 16.78 -16.65
C PRO A 272 -34.09 17.87 -15.62
N THR A 273 -33.34 17.53 -14.58
CA THR A 273 -32.93 18.45 -13.51
C THR A 273 -31.49 18.92 -13.70
N GLN A 274 -30.58 18.03 -14.12
CA GLN A 274 -29.17 18.35 -14.29
C GLN A 274 -28.55 17.58 -15.47
N ILE A 275 -27.50 18.17 -16.04
CA ILE A 275 -26.60 17.55 -17.01
C ILE A 275 -25.18 17.64 -16.48
N LEU A 276 -24.44 16.55 -16.54
CA LEU A 276 -23.14 16.41 -15.91
C LEU A 276 -22.16 15.76 -16.90
N LEU A 277 -21.10 16.48 -17.27
CA LEU A 277 -20.10 16.04 -18.24
C LEU A 277 -18.82 15.61 -17.51
N ALA A 278 -18.41 14.35 -17.67
CA ALA A 278 -17.22 13.80 -17.03
C ALA A 278 -15.91 14.50 -17.48
N GLY A 279 -14.84 14.37 -16.67
CA GLY A 279 -13.61 15.16 -16.84
C GLY A 279 -12.86 14.96 -18.16
N LEU A 280 -12.95 13.76 -18.74
CA LEU A 280 -12.35 13.47 -20.05
C LEU A 280 -13.28 13.85 -21.23
N GLY A 281 -14.51 14.27 -20.94
CA GLY A 281 -15.59 14.44 -21.91
C GLY A 281 -15.93 13.13 -22.62
N ASP A 282 -15.75 12.00 -21.95
CA ASP A 282 -16.01 10.65 -22.46
C ASP A 282 -17.37 10.09 -22.02
N SER A 283 -18.03 10.74 -21.04
CA SER A 283 -19.36 10.37 -20.57
C SER A 283 -20.18 11.60 -20.19
N VAL A 284 -21.48 11.56 -20.45
CA VAL A 284 -22.48 12.52 -19.96
C VAL A 284 -23.50 11.78 -19.12
N ILE A 285 -23.94 12.39 -18.03
CA ILE A 285 -25.04 11.89 -17.19
C ILE A 285 -26.14 12.95 -17.21
N VAL A 286 -27.36 12.55 -17.54
CA VAL A 286 -28.56 13.38 -17.43
C VAL A 286 -29.43 12.80 -16.33
N THR A 287 -29.85 13.64 -15.38
CA THR A 287 -30.64 13.21 -14.22
C THR A 287 -32.03 13.81 -14.25
N GLY A 288 -33.00 13.08 -13.69
CA GLY A 288 -34.36 13.55 -13.41
C GLY A 288 -34.60 13.79 -11.92
N LYS A 289 -35.78 14.32 -11.60
CA LYS A 289 -36.15 14.70 -10.22
C LYS A 289 -36.40 13.48 -9.31
N SER A 290 -36.85 12.36 -9.89
CA SER A 290 -37.05 11.11 -9.13
C SER A 290 -35.74 10.41 -8.77
N GLY A 291 -34.61 10.90 -9.29
CA GLY A 291 -33.31 10.24 -9.18
C GLY A 291 -32.95 9.36 -10.37
N SER A 292 -33.82 9.23 -11.38
CA SER A 292 -33.45 8.54 -12.61
C SER A 292 -32.25 9.21 -13.27
N ALA A 293 -31.31 8.41 -13.78
CA ALA A 293 -30.09 8.89 -14.41
C ALA A 293 -29.76 8.07 -15.66
N LEU A 294 -29.56 8.79 -16.76
CA LEU A 294 -29.19 8.25 -18.06
C LEU A 294 -27.74 8.61 -18.36
N ARG A 295 -26.89 7.60 -18.56
CA ARG A 295 -25.48 7.78 -18.89
C ARG A 295 -25.25 7.50 -20.38
N PHE A 296 -24.61 8.45 -21.05
CA PHE A 296 -24.25 8.39 -22.46
C PHE A 296 -22.73 8.27 -22.63
N ASP A 297 -22.27 7.34 -23.45
CA ASP A 297 -20.88 7.27 -23.92
C ASP A 297 -20.65 8.33 -24.99
N CYS A 298 -19.66 9.19 -24.73
CA CYS A 298 -19.33 10.37 -25.51
C CYS A 298 -17.90 10.30 -26.08
N ARG A 299 -17.22 9.15 -26.00
CA ARG A 299 -15.87 8.94 -26.60
C ARG A 299 -15.86 9.30 -28.08
N ASN A 300 -16.96 9.02 -28.78
CA ASN A 300 -17.26 9.58 -30.10
C ASN A 300 -18.26 10.72 -29.96
N ALA A 301 -17.77 11.95 -29.78
CA ALA A 301 -18.59 13.14 -29.58
C ALA A 301 -19.64 13.40 -30.68
N SER A 302 -19.43 12.89 -31.91
CA SER A 302 -20.36 13.06 -33.02
C SER A 302 -21.58 12.13 -32.97
N GLN A 303 -21.51 11.05 -32.20
CA GLN A 303 -22.58 10.07 -32.03
C GLN A 303 -22.61 9.59 -30.57
N PRO A 304 -23.12 10.42 -29.64
CA PRO A 304 -23.36 9.98 -28.27
C PRO A 304 -24.36 8.82 -28.24
N THR A 305 -24.09 7.80 -27.44
CA THR A 305 -24.96 6.62 -27.31
C THR A 305 -25.31 6.37 -25.85
N LEU A 306 -26.60 6.12 -25.56
CA LEU A 306 -27.03 5.69 -24.24
C LEU A 306 -26.39 4.33 -23.91
N VAL A 307 -25.78 4.21 -22.74
CA VAL A 307 -25.07 2.99 -22.32
C VAL A 307 -25.60 2.40 -21.02
N GLU A 308 -26.22 3.21 -20.17
CA GLU A 308 -26.68 2.79 -18.85
C GLU A 308 -27.85 3.68 -18.40
N SER A 309 -28.83 3.07 -17.75
CA SER A 309 -29.94 3.73 -17.07
C SER A 309 -29.96 3.19 -15.64
N LEU A 310 -29.94 4.07 -14.65
CA LEU A 310 -29.95 3.70 -13.23
C LEU A 310 -30.71 4.74 -12.40
N ASP A 311 -30.98 4.40 -11.15
CA ASP A 311 -31.57 5.32 -10.18
C ASP A 311 -30.49 5.71 -9.15
N LEU A 312 -30.24 7.01 -9.00
CA LEU A 312 -29.28 7.58 -8.05
C LEU A 312 -29.84 7.64 -6.62
N VAL A 313 -31.16 7.57 -6.49
CA VAL A 313 -31.89 7.64 -5.22
C VAL A 313 -32.54 6.28 -4.95
N GLU A 314 -32.36 5.76 -3.74
CA GLU A 314 -32.80 4.41 -3.37
C GLU A 314 -34.30 4.34 -3.02
N ASP A 315 -34.81 5.38 -2.35
CA ASP A 315 -36.22 5.47 -1.97
C ASP A 315 -37.01 6.11 -3.12
N PRO A 316 -37.98 5.41 -3.74
CA PRO A 316 -38.78 5.97 -4.84
C PRO A 316 -39.63 7.18 -4.44
N THR A 317 -39.78 7.45 -3.14
CA THR A 317 -40.50 8.63 -2.62
C THR A 317 -39.59 9.83 -2.38
N ALA A 318 -38.27 9.63 -2.42
CA ALA A 318 -37.29 10.68 -2.29
C ALA A 318 -36.99 11.31 -3.67
N GLU A 319 -36.63 12.59 -3.65
CA GLU A 319 -36.27 13.33 -4.86
C GLU A 319 -34.77 13.64 -4.85
N LEU A 320 -34.14 13.62 -6.03
CA LEU A 320 -32.79 14.11 -6.22
C LEU A 320 -32.82 15.65 -6.14
N THR A 321 -32.13 16.21 -5.14
CA THR A 321 -32.16 17.65 -4.88
C THR A 321 -30.90 18.37 -5.34
N ALA A 322 -29.75 17.68 -5.32
CA ALA A 322 -28.49 18.22 -5.79
C ALA A 322 -27.58 17.10 -6.30
N ALA A 323 -26.85 17.34 -7.39
CA ALA A 323 -25.74 16.49 -7.78
C ALA A 323 -24.60 17.32 -8.39
N GLU A 324 -23.37 16.90 -8.11
CA GLU A 324 -22.15 17.55 -8.58
C GLU A 324 -21.02 16.52 -8.68
N PHE A 325 -20.07 16.74 -9.59
CA PHE A 325 -18.84 15.96 -9.64
C PHE A 325 -17.81 16.43 -8.59
N LEU A 326 -17.00 15.50 -8.08
CA LEU A 326 -15.76 15.83 -7.38
C LEU A 326 -14.67 16.31 -8.36
N ILE A 327 -13.55 16.79 -7.79
CA ILE A 327 -12.32 17.06 -8.54
C ILE A 327 -11.97 15.93 -9.51
N GLY A 328 -11.55 16.28 -10.74
CA GLY A 328 -11.29 15.33 -11.83
C GLY A 328 -12.54 14.84 -12.57
N LYS A 329 -13.75 15.12 -12.06
CA LYS A 329 -15.04 14.75 -12.65
C LYS A 329 -15.15 13.26 -13.02
N THR A 330 -14.69 12.40 -12.10
CA THR A 330 -14.75 10.92 -12.15
C THR A 330 -15.81 10.34 -11.21
N SER A 331 -16.03 11.02 -10.08
CA SER A 331 -16.96 10.63 -9.01
C SER A 331 -18.10 11.63 -8.90
N LEU A 332 -19.33 11.17 -9.09
CA LEU A 332 -20.56 11.94 -8.96
C LEU A 332 -21.07 11.83 -7.52
N VAL A 333 -21.36 12.97 -6.89
CA VAL A 333 -22.05 13.03 -5.61
C VAL A 333 -23.49 13.45 -5.82
N ALA A 334 -24.42 12.71 -5.22
CA ALA A 334 -25.86 12.93 -5.32
C ALA A 334 -26.46 13.07 -3.91
N GLY A 335 -27.17 14.17 -3.69
CA GLY A 335 -27.93 14.47 -2.48
C GLY A 335 -29.43 14.33 -2.72
N ASP A 336 -30.15 13.78 -1.74
CA ASP A 336 -31.59 13.57 -1.83
C ASP A 336 -32.42 14.37 -0.81
N SER A 337 -33.74 14.33 -0.98
CA SER A 337 -34.72 14.98 -0.11
C SER A 337 -34.85 14.33 1.28
N GLN A 338 -34.23 13.18 1.52
CA GLN A 338 -34.21 12.49 2.82
C GLN A 338 -32.93 12.76 3.61
N GLY A 339 -31.95 13.46 3.02
CA GLY A 339 -30.68 13.81 3.66
C GLY A 339 -29.55 12.83 3.41
N ASN A 340 -29.71 11.89 2.48
CA ASN A 340 -28.60 11.03 2.05
C ASN A 340 -27.72 11.79 1.07
N VAL A 341 -26.41 11.53 1.18
CA VAL A 341 -25.41 11.98 0.21
C VAL A 341 -24.64 10.75 -0.25
N ASP A 342 -24.95 10.29 -1.46
CA ASP A 342 -24.39 9.09 -2.07
C ASP A 342 -23.35 9.45 -3.12
N VAL A 343 -22.23 8.73 -3.12
CA VAL A 343 -21.13 8.93 -4.07
C VAL A 343 -21.03 7.75 -5.02
N TRP A 344 -21.06 8.08 -6.30
CA TRP A 344 -21.08 7.17 -7.43
C TRP A 344 -19.83 7.35 -8.25
N PHE A 345 -19.16 6.27 -8.63
CA PHE A 345 -18.08 6.34 -9.60
C PHE A 345 -18.13 5.18 -10.59
N ARG A 346 -17.43 5.36 -11.71
CA ARG A 346 -17.40 4.39 -12.79
C ARG A 346 -16.40 3.27 -12.48
N THR A 347 -16.84 2.02 -12.55
CA THR A 347 -16.00 0.82 -12.45
C THR A 347 -16.03 0.02 -13.75
N LYS A 348 -15.11 -0.92 -13.93
CA LYS A 348 -15.04 -1.80 -15.11
C LYS A 348 -15.09 -3.27 -14.67
N PRO A 349 -16.26 -3.77 -14.26
CA PRO A 349 -16.38 -5.17 -13.87
C PRO A 349 -16.16 -6.09 -15.08
N GLU A 350 -15.58 -7.27 -14.86
CA GLU A 350 -15.28 -8.24 -15.94
C GLU A 350 -16.55 -8.66 -16.71
N ASN A 351 -17.71 -8.65 -16.05
CA ASN A 351 -19.01 -9.03 -16.60
C ASN A 351 -19.89 -7.83 -16.99
N ALA A 352 -19.30 -6.68 -17.29
CA ALA A 352 -20.06 -5.48 -17.68
C ALA A 352 -20.98 -5.75 -18.88
N THR A 353 -22.26 -5.42 -18.73
CA THR A 353 -23.28 -5.55 -19.79
C THR A 353 -23.36 -4.32 -20.69
N THR A 354 -22.73 -3.22 -20.29
CA THR A 354 -22.70 -1.94 -21.00
C THR A 354 -21.73 -1.99 -22.19
N THR A 355 -22.03 -1.22 -23.23
CA THR A 355 -21.24 -1.22 -24.48
C THR A 355 -19.84 -0.61 -24.32
N ASP A 356 -19.61 0.20 -23.29
CA ASP A 356 -18.32 0.76 -22.93
C ASP A 356 -17.53 -0.08 -21.93
N GLY A 357 -18.11 -1.20 -21.45
CA GLY A 357 -17.52 -2.12 -20.49
C GLY A 357 -17.36 -1.51 -19.09
N ALA A 358 -18.17 -0.49 -18.78
CA ALA A 358 -18.10 0.23 -17.52
C ALA A 358 -19.50 0.51 -16.93
N THR A 359 -19.63 0.57 -15.62
CA THR A 359 -20.91 0.79 -14.92
C THR A 359 -20.72 1.80 -13.80
N LEU A 360 -21.75 2.61 -13.53
CA LEU A 360 -21.78 3.45 -12.33
C LEU A 360 -22.21 2.60 -11.13
N VAL A 361 -21.43 2.67 -10.06
CA VAL A 361 -21.75 1.98 -8.81
C VAL A 361 -21.79 2.98 -7.67
N ARG A 362 -22.74 2.78 -6.75
CA ARG A 362 -22.79 3.53 -5.48
C ARG A 362 -21.68 3.01 -4.59
N ALA A 363 -20.60 3.76 -4.53
CA ALA A 363 -19.40 3.35 -3.83
C ALA A 363 -19.44 3.71 -2.34
N HIS A 364 -19.91 4.91 -2.03
CA HIS A 364 -19.98 5.41 -0.66
C HIS A 364 -21.36 6.01 -0.38
N ARG A 365 -21.85 5.80 0.84
CA ARG A 365 -22.91 6.61 1.45
C ARG A 365 -22.27 7.38 2.58
N LEU A 366 -22.25 8.71 2.47
CA LEU A 366 -21.74 9.58 3.52
C LEU A 366 -22.71 9.57 4.72
N PRO A 367 -22.26 9.93 5.93
CA PRO A 367 -23.14 10.01 7.10
C PRO A 367 -24.37 10.89 6.82
N ALA A 368 -25.56 10.27 6.80
CA ALA A 368 -26.80 10.95 6.45
C ALA A 368 -27.24 11.98 7.50
N ALA A 369 -28.04 12.95 7.07
CA ALA A 369 -28.76 13.88 7.95
C ALA A 369 -30.25 13.55 7.97
N ASP A 370 -30.98 14.02 8.99
CA ASP A 370 -32.44 13.86 9.09
C ASP A 370 -33.21 14.96 8.33
N SER A 371 -32.59 15.56 7.32
CA SER A 371 -33.09 16.75 6.62
C SER A 371 -32.68 16.75 5.16
N ALA A 372 -33.51 17.29 4.27
CA ALA A 372 -33.24 17.32 2.83
C ALA A 372 -31.94 18.05 2.50
N VAL A 373 -31.15 17.49 1.57
CA VAL A 373 -30.02 18.20 0.96
C VAL A 373 -30.56 19.32 0.07
N ILE A 374 -29.99 20.51 0.17
CA ILE A 374 -30.40 21.70 -0.60
C ILE A 374 -29.31 22.13 -1.58
N SER A 375 -28.05 22.05 -1.16
CA SER A 375 -26.91 22.50 -1.96
C SER A 375 -25.70 21.62 -1.70
N LEU A 376 -24.86 21.48 -2.72
CA LEU A 376 -23.57 20.78 -2.66
C LEU A 376 -22.49 21.72 -3.19
N ALA A 377 -21.29 21.61 -2.62
CA ALA A 377 -20.10 22.28 -3.14
C ALA A 377 -18.88 21.39 -2.96
N SER A 378 -18.24 21.05 -4.08
CA SER A 378 -17.05 20.20 -4.09
C SER A 378 -15.76 21.02 -4.03
N SER A 379 -14.73 20.48 -3.37
CA SER A 379 -13.43 21.14 -3.30
C SER A 379 -12.72 21.13 -4.66
N PRO A 380 -12.06 22.24 -5.05
CA PRO A 380 -11.26 22.29 -6.27
C PRO A 380 -9.87 21.65 -6.13
N ARG A 381 -9.50 21.21 -4.92
CA ARG A 381 -8.15 20.74 -4.57
C ARG A 381 -8.13 19.34 -3.97
N SER A 382 -9.16 18.95 -3.22
CA SER A 382 -9.23 17.66 -2.53
C SER A 382 -10.57 16.96 -2.78
N ARG A 383 -10.74 15.75 -2.22
CA ARG A 383 -12.00 14.98 -2.29
C ARG A 383 -12.96 15.37 -1.16
N MET A 384 -12.97 16.64 -0.79
CA MET A 384 -13.91 17.18 0.18
C MET A 384 -15.17 17.70 -0.50
N ILE A 385 -16.29 17.59 0.20
CA ILE A 385 -17.57 18.12 -0.23
C ILE A 385 -18.32 18.72 0.95
N ALA A 386 -18.91 19.89 0.75
CA ALA A 386 -19.82 20.54 1.67
C ALA A 386 -21.26 20.29 1.21
N ALA A 387 -22.12 19.86 2.12
CA ALA A 387 -23.55 19.70 1.88
C ALA A 387 -24.35 20.61 2.82
N GLY A 388 -25.25 21.40 2.25
CA GLY A 388 -26.18 22.26 2.97
C GLY A 388 -27.54 21.57 3.09
N PHE A 389 -28.11 21.60 4.28
CA PHE A 389 -29.35 20.91 4.62
C PHE A 389 -30.49 21.87 4.94
N ALA A 390 -31.73 21.40 4.79
CA ALA A 390 -32.94 22.20 5.03
C ALA A 390 -33.11 22.62 6.50
N ASP A 391 -32.49 21.92 7.44
CA ASP A 391 -32.42 22.26 8.87
C ASP A 391 -31.42 23.39 9.19
N ARG A 392 -30.80 23.96 8.15
CA ARG A 392 -29.79 25.03 8.21
C ARG A 392 -28.45 24.56 8.79
N THR A 393 -28.15 23.27 8.69
CA THR A 393 -26.80 22.76 8.92
C THR A 393 -26.02 22.71 7.61
N VAL A 394 -24.71 22.92 7.70
CA VAL A 394 -23.75 22.66 6.63
C VAL A 394 -22.75 21.66 7.18
N ARG A 395 -22.61 20.52 6.50
CA ARG A 395 -21.66 19.47 6.89
C ARG A 395 -20.59 19.34 5.83
N LEU A 396 -19.34 19.23 6.29
CA LEU A 396 -18.18 18.98 5.45
C LEU A 396 -17.79 17.51 5.56
N TYR A 397 -17.56 16.87 4.43
CA TYR A 397 -17.18 15.47 4.34
C TYR A 397 -15.90 15.31 3.55
N HIS A 398 -15.16 14.23 3.83
CA HIS A 398 -14.15 13.70 2.92
C HIS A 398 -14.61 12.35 2.38
N VAL A 399 -14.65 12.24 1.05
CA VAL A 399 -15.32 11.14 0.36
C VAL A 399 -14.57 9.81 0.52
N THR A 400 -13.28 9.77 0.21
CA THR A 400 -12.50 8.51 0.21
C THR A 400 -12.37 7.89 1.61
N SER A 401 -12.25 8.73 2.65
CA SER A 401 -12.18 8.26 4.05
C SER A 401 -13.57 8.02 4.66
N ASN A 402 -14.64 8.36 3.92
CA ASN A 402 -16.03 8.31 4.33
C ASN A 402 -16.27 8.92 5.72
N GLN A 403 -15.78 10.16 5.91
CA GLN A 403 -15.81 10.84 7.20
C GLN A 403 -16.53 12.18 7.10
N GLN A 404 -17.40 12.47 8.07
CA GLN A 404 -17.85 13.82 8.38
C GLN A 404 -16.75 14.54 9.15
N LEU A 405 -16.17 15.58 8.54
CA LEU A 405 -15.09 16.37 9.11
C LEU A 405 -15.62 17.43 10.06
N ALA A 406 -16.64 18.17 9.62
CA ALA A 406 -17.21 19.26 10.39
C ALA A 406 -18.73 19.36 10.18
N GLU A 407 -19.40 19.97 11.15
CA GLU A 407 -20.82 20.32 11.09
C GLU A 407 -20.99 21.70 11.70
N VAL A 408 -21.66 22.56 10.96
CA VAL A 408 -21.83 23.96 11.30
C VAL A 408 -23.29 24.34 11.14
N GLN A 409 -23.82 25.09 12.09
CA GLN A 409 -25.17 25.64 12.04
C GLN A 409 -25.11 27.07 11.52
N LEU A 410 -25.96 27.42 10.54
CA LEU A 410 -26.09 28.79 10.05
C LEU A 410 -26.67 29.70 11.14
N ASP A 411 -26.02 30.84 11.38
CA ASP A 411 -26.49 31.86 12.32
C ASP A 411 -27.58 32.73 11.70
N GLY A 412 -28.43 33.39 12.50
CA GLY A 412 -29.09 34.64 12.07
C GLY A 412 -30.21 34.63 11.00
N GLY A 413 -30.88 33.51 10.68
CA GLY A 413 -32.03 33.50 9.75
C GLY A 413 -32.88 32.22 9.78
N GLU A 414 -34.00 32.20 9.05
CA GLU A 414 -34.90 31.03 8.92
C GLU A 414 -34.62 30.18 7.66
N LEU A 415 -33.72 30.63 6.78
CA LEU A 415 -33.49 30.01 5.47
C LEU A 415 -32.21 29.15 5.42
N PRO A 416 -32.24 27.98 4.75
CA PRO A 416 -31.06 27.15 4.52
C PRO A 416 -30.09 27.79 3.52
N ALA A 417 -28.87 27.26 3.43
CA ALA A 417 -27.88 27.70 2.45
C ALA A 417 -28.33 27.32 1.03
N SER A 418 -28.67 28.32 0.22
CA SER A 418 -29.02 28.13 -1.18
C SER A 418 -27.79 27.99 -2.07
N GLN A 419 -26.66 28.57 -1.66
CA GLN A 419 -25.37 28.46 -2.34
C GLN A 419 -24.26 28.14 -1.34
N LEU A 420 -23.31 27.32 -1.78
CA LEU A 420 -22.14 26.92 -1.02
C LEU A 420 -20.89 27.02 -1.88
N ALA A 421 -19.75 27.29 -1.25
CA ALA A 421 -18.44 27.19 -1.86
C ALA A 421 -17.41 26.74 -0.82
N ILE A 422 -16.47 25.89 -1.24
CA ILE A 422 -15.26 25.59 -0.47
C ILE A 422 -14.14 26.50 -1.02
N ALA A 423 -13.39 27.13 -0.12
CA ALA A 423 -12.28 27.97 -0.51
C ALA A 423 -11.19 27.15 -1.24
N PRO A 424 -10.46 27.72 -2.21
CA PRO A 424 -9.47 26.97 -3.01
C PRO A 424 -8.36 26.28 -2.20
N LYS A 425 -8.08 26.75 -0.98
CA LYS A 425 -7.11 26.18 -0.05
C LYS A 425 -7.69 25.13 0.90
N ASP A 426 -8.99 24.85 0.80
CA ASP A 426 -9.71 23.96 1.71
C ASP A 426 -9.75 24.47 3.16
N ASP A 427 -9.50 25.76 3.36
CA ASP A 427 -9.37 26.41 4.67
C ASP A 427 -10.62 27.21 5.09
N ALA A 428 -11.66 27.24 4.26
CA ALA A 428 -12.95 27.82 4.62
C ALA A 428 -14.12 27.27 3.81
N ILE A 429 -15.31 27.37 4.40
CA ILE A 429 -16.60 27.15 3.76
C ILE A 429 -17.33 28.49 3.73
N VAL A 430 -17.87 28.84 2.59
CA VAL A 430 -18.73 30.00 2.42
C VAL A 430 -20.14 29.51 2.14
N SER A 431 -21.11 30.06 2.86
CA SER A 431 -22.52 29.85 2.55
C SER A 431 -23.23 31.17 2.32
N MET A 432 -24.29 31.09 1.54
CA MET A 432 -25.21 32.19 1.32
C MET A 432 -26.63 31.66 1.34
N ASN A 433 -27.50 32.36 2.05
CA ASN A 433 -28.96 32.23 1.92
C ASN A 433 -29.55 33.56 1.42
N ASP A 434 -30.87 33.69 1.38
CA ASP A 434 -31.50 34.91 0.85
C ASP A 434 -31.39 36.15 1.75
N GLN A 435 -30.83 36.02 2.94
CA GLN A 435 -30.76 37.09 3.94
C GLN A 435 -29.32 37.41 4.38
N GLN A 436 -28.42 36.43 4.39
CA GLN A 436 -27.11 36.52 4.99
C GLN A 436 -26.06 35.70 4.24
N LEU A 437 -24.83 36.17 4.36
CA LEU A 437 -23.61 35.50 3.95
C LEU A 437 -22.77 35.17 5.17
N GLN A 438 -22.24 33.95 5.23
CA GLN A 438 -21.42 33.48 6.34
C GLN A 438 -20.20 32.70 5.85
N ILE A 439 -19.07 32.93 6.53
CA ILE A 439 -17.79 32.28 6.25
C ILE A 439 -17.35 31.56 7.52
N TRP A 440 -16.99 30.28 7.39
CA TRP A 440 -16.34 29.51 8.45
C TRP A 440 -14.97 29.12 8.00
N GLN A 441 -13.96 29.45 8.80
CA GLN A 441 -12.63 28.90 8.63
C GLN A 441 -12.64 27.45 9.12
N VAL A 442 -12.02 26.58 8.34
CA VAL A 442 -11.95 25.14 8.60
C VAL A 442 -10.49 24.72 8.55
N ASP A 443 -10.01 24.07 9.62
CA ASP A 443 -8.71 23.41 9.62
C ASP A 443 -8.93 21.90 9.53
N ALA A 444 -8.94 21.39 8.30
CA ALA A 444 -8.92 19.97 7.99
C ALA A 444 -7.51 19.56 7.57
N SER A 445 -6.61 19.40 8.55
CA SER A 445 -5.19 19.12 8.29
C SER A 445 -4.93 17.78 7.57
N HIS A 446 -5.68 16.70 7.88
CA HIS A 446 -5.44 15.33 7.36
C HIS A 446 -6.75 14.56 7.06
N PRO A 447 -7.66 15.08 6.22
CA PRO A 447 -9.02 14.55 6.05
C PRO A 447 -9.09 13.13 5.46
N GLU A 448 -8.06 12.70 4.75
CA GLU A 448 -7.94 11.39 4.12
C GLU A 448 -7.49 10.27 5.08
N ILE A 449 -7.11 10.61 6.31
CA ILE A 449 -6.51 9.68 7.27
C ILE A 449 -7.48 9.32 8.40
N THR A 450 -7.86 8.05 8.46
CA THR A 450 -8.65 7.46 9.55
C THR A 450 -8.13 6.07 9.89
N TRP A 451 -8.52 5.52 11.05
CA TRP A 451 -8.18 4.13 11.37
C TRP A 451 -8.70 3.14 10.32
N SER A 452 -9.85 3.41 9.70
CA SER A 452 -10.38 2.57 8.61
C SER A 452 -9.59 2.76 7.31
N SER A 453 -9.22 3.99 6.91
CA SER A 453 -8.47 4.19 5.66
C SER A 453 -7.05 3.60 5.72
N ILE A 454 -6.48 3.47 6.92
CA ILE A 454 -5.16 2.88 7.13
C ILE A 454 -5.20 1.34 7.14
N PHE A 455 -6.19 0.72 7.82
CA PHE A 455 -6.17 -0.72 8.13
C PHE A 455 -7.32 -1.53 7.53
N SER A 456 -8.38 -0.90 7.02
CA SER A 456 -9.49 -1.55 6.32
C SER A 456 -9.32 -1.40 4.80
N ALA A 457 -10.05 -2.22 4.04
CA ALA A 457 -10.11 -2.06 2.59
C ALA A 457 -10.95 -0.83 2.26
N VAL A 458 -10.50 -0.01 1.31
CA VAL A 458 -11.17 1.22 0.88
C VAL A 458 -11.57 1.06 -0.58
N TRP A 459 -12.76 1.55 -0.92
CA TRP A 459 -13.21 1.53 -2.31
C TRP A 459 -12.73 2.79 -3.03
N TYR A 460 -11.64 2.63 -3.79
CA TYR A 460 -11.03 3.69 -4.58
C TYR A 460 -11.67 3.79 -5.98
N GLU A 461 -11.56 4.96 -6.58
CA GLU A 461 -12.09 5.25 -7.92
C GLU A 461 -11.54 4.27 -8.97
N GLY A 462 -12.44 3.72 -9.78
CA GLY A 462 -12.10 2.78 -10.86
C GLY A 462 -11.85 1.34 -10.41
N TYR A 463 -11.77 1.05 -9.11
CA TYR A 463 -11.67 -0.32 -8.59
C TYR A 463 -13.04 -0.99 -8.57
N GLU A 464 -13.10 -2.27 -8.89
CA GLU A 464 -14.37 -3.02 -8.89
C GLU A 464 -14.90 -3.26 -7.48
N HIS A 465 -14.02 -3.40 -6.49
CA HIS A 465 -14.38 -3.66 -5.10
C HIS A 465 -13.39 -2.98 -4.13
N PRO A 466 -13.72 -2.88 -2.83
CA PRO A 466 -12.79 -2.35 -1.84
C PRO A 466 -11.51 -3.17 -1.76
N GLU A 467 -10.36 -2.51 -1.81
CA GLU A 467 -9.04 -3.13 -1.75
C GLU A 467 -8.11 -2.41 -0.76
N HIS A 468 -7.07 -3.10 -0.29
CA HIS A 468 -5.97 -2.41 0.40
C HIS A 468 -4.92 -2.03 -0.62
N SER A 469 -4.66 -0.73 -0.76
CA SER A 469 -3.65 -0.21 -1.68
C SER A 469 -2.80 0.85 -1.02
N TRP A 470 -1.51 0.85 -1.35
CA TRP A 470 -0.58 1.92 -1.01
C TRP A 470 -0.10 2.60 -2.31
N GLN A 471 -0.42 3.87 -2.46
CA GLN A 471 0.01 4.72 -3.56
C GLN A 471 -0.09 6.17 -3.12
N SER A 472 1.04 6.79 -2.78
CA SER A 472 1.07 8.13 -2.20
C SER A 472 1.08 9.27 -3.22
N SER A 473 1.39 8.99 -4.48
CA SER A 473 1.44 10.02 -5.51
C SER A 473 1.19 9.46 -6.91
N SER A 474 0.88 10.36 -7.83
CA SER A 474 0.87 10.12 -9.26
C SER A 474 1.39 11.34 -10.03
N GLY A 475 1.35 11.30 -11.35
CA GLY A 475 1.76 12.43 -12.20
C GLY A 475 0.73 13.57 -12.31
N THR A 476 -0.39 13.52 -11.58
CA THR A 476 -1.48 14.51 -11.65
C THR A 476 -1.98 14.89 -10.27
N ASP A 477 -2.35 16.16 -10.07
CA ASP A 477 -2.91 16.66 -8.80
C ASP A 477 -4.32 16.13 -8.48
N GLU A 478 -5.06 15.63 -9.47
CA GLU A 478 -6.41 15.06 -9.30
C GLU A 478 -6.40 13.66 -8.68
N PHE A 479 -5.23 13.14 -8.36
CA PHE A 479 -5.03 11.76 -7.96
C PHE A 479 -5.65 11.44 -6.59
N GLU A 480 -6.22 10.24 -6.48
CA GLU A 480 -6.72 9.71 -5.21
C GLU A 480 -5.58 9.05 -4.43
N GLU A 481 -5.12 9.72 -3.38
CA GLU A 481 -4.08 9.21 -2.50
C GLU A 481 -4.56 7.95 -1.74
N LYS A 482 -3.73 6.89 -1.76
CA LYS A 482 -4.06 5.59 -1.16
C LYS A 482 -3.08 5.26 -0.05
N TYR A 483 -3.55 5.28 1.20
CA TYR A 483 -2.71 5.16 2.39
C TYR A 483 -2.86 3.84 3.16
N GLY A 484 -3.34 2.77 2.52
CA GLY A 484 -3.49 1.45 3.14
C GLY A 484 -2.15 0.87 3.59
N MET A 485 -1.99 0.60 4.89
CA MET A 485 -0.76 0.05 5.49
C MET A 485 -0.63 -1.47 5.35
N ILE A 486 -1.75 -2.17 5.20
CA ILE A 486 -1.80 -3.64 5.19
C ILE A 486 -0.88 -4.26 4.11
N PRO A 487 -0.81 -3.76 2.86
CA PRO A 487 0.08 -4.32 1.85
C PRO A 487 1.57 -4.23 2.25
N LEU A 488 1.97 -3.15 2.92
CA LEU A 488 3.35 -2.95 3.39
C LEU A 488 3.70 -3.85 4.57
N VAL A 489 2.76 -4.02 5.51
CA VAL A 489 2.89 -4.99 6.62
C VAL A 489 2.99 -6.40 6.07
N PHE A 490 2.10 -6.76 5.14
CA PHE A 490 2.09 -8.05 4.47
C PHE A 490 3.40 -8.32 3.74
N GLY A 491 3.91 -7.37 2.95
CA GLY A 491 5.20 -7.50 2.29
C GLY A 491 6.35 -7.72 3.27
N THR A 492 6.33 -7.04 4.43
CA THR A 492 7.36 -7.19 5.48
C THR A 492 7.35 -8.61 6.07
N LEU A 493 6.15 -9.15 6.32
CA LEU A 493 5.97 -10.52 6.80
C LEU A 493 6.33 -11.55 5.72
N LYS A 494 5.93 -11.32 4.46
CA LYS A 494 6.23 -12.16 3.30
C LYS A 494 7.74 -12.31 3.10
N SER A 495 8.47 -11.19 3.07
CA SER A 495 9.94 -11.16 2.99
C SER A 495 10.58 -11.98 4.10
N THR A 496 10.15 -11.74 5.33
CA THR A 496 10.67 -12.40 6.53
C THR A 496 10.39 -13.90 6.49
N PHE A 497 9.19 -14.31 6.10
CA PHE A 497 8.77 -15.70 6.01
C PHE A 497 9.64 -16.48 5.02
N TYR A 498 9.77 -16.02 3.77
CA TYR A 498 10.58 -16.72 2.77
C TYR A 498 12.06 -16.74 3.15
N SER A 499 12.60 -15.65 3.67
CA SER A 499 14.00 -15.60 4.13
C SER A 499 14.29 -16.62 5.22
N MET A 500 13.39 -16.76 6.20
CA MET A 500 13.54 -17.70 7.30
C MET A 500 13.31 -19.15 6.86
N LEU A 501 12.41 -19.38 5.89
CA LEU A 501 12.19 -20.69 5.29
C LEU A 501 13.48 -21.24 4.67
N PHE A 502 14.28 -20.39 4.03
CA PHE A 502 15.60 -20.76 3.49
C PHE A 502 16.68 -20.81 4.59
N ALA A 503 16.79 -19.78 5.44
CA ALA A 503 17.90 -19.64 6.36
C ALA A 503 17.88 -20.64 7.52
N VAL A 504 16.72 -20.86 8.15
CA VAL A 504 16.62 -21.64 9.40
C VAL A 504 17.05 -23.10 9.22
N PRO A 505 16.53 -23.86 8.23
CA PRO A 505 16.92 -25.25 8.08
C PRO A 505 18.42 -25.39 7.79
N LEU A 506 18.96 -24.55 6.90
CA LEU A 506 20.37 -24.59 6.51
C LEU A 506 21.29 -24.21 7.68
N ALA A 507 21.00 -23.12 8.38
CA ALA A 507 21.83 -22.65 9.49
C ALA A 507 21.82 -23.62 10.68
N LEU A 508 20.65 -24.14 11.06
CA LEU A 508 20.55 -25.09 12.18
C LEU A 508 21.19 -26.44 11.86
N LEU A 509 20.97 -26.98 10.66
CA LEU A 509 21.60 -28.23 10.24
C LEU A 509 23.13 -28.07 10.14
N ALA A 510 23.62 -26.95 9.63
CA ALA A 510 25.04 -26.64 9.59
C ALA A 510 25.64 -26.51 11.01
N ALA A 511 24.92 -25.89 11.95
CA ALA A 511 25.35 -25.75 13.34
C ALA A 511 25.39 -27.11 14.06
N ILE A 512 24.34 -27.94 13.90
CA ILE A 512 24.30 -29.30 14.45
C ILE A 512 25.45 -30.14 13.86
N TYR A 513 25.66 -30.08 12.55
CA TYR A 513 26.73 -30.82 11.90
C TYR A 513 28.11 -30.40 12.40
N THR A 514 28.33 -29.09 12.52
CA THR A 514 29.63 -28.54 12.94
C THR A 514 29.91 -28.78 14.42
N SER A 515 28.89 -28.76 15.27
CA SER A 515 29.04 -29.01 16.72
C SER A 515 29.24 -30.50 17.04
N GLU A 516 28.54 -31.40 16.36
CA GLU A 516 28.47 -32.82 16.74
C GLU A 516 29.33 -33.77 15.89
N PHE A 517 29.50 -33.48 14.60
CA PHE A 517 30.05 -34.45 13.64
C PHE A 517 31.41 -34.04 13.06
N LEU A 518 31.72 -32.75 13.08
CA LEU A 518 32.90 -32.21 12.43
C LEU A 518 34.15 -32.35 13.32
N HIS A 519 35.28 -32.73 12.71
CA HIS A 519 36.54 -32.83 13.43
C HIS A 519 37.01 -31.44 13.93
N PRO A 520 37.58 -31.30 15.15
CA PRO A 520 37.94 -30.00 15.74
C PRO A 520 38.80 -29.08 14.85
N LYS A 521 39.75 -29.67 14.10
CA LYS A 521 40.60 -28.92 13.15
C LYS A 521 39.81 -28.28 12.01
N THR A 522 38.76 -28.94 11.52
CA THR A 522 37.92 -28.42 10.43
C THR A 522 36.94 -27.39 10.99
N LYS A 523 36.37 -27.64 12.18
CA LYS A 523 35.53 -26.66 12.90
C LYS A 523 36.25 -25.32 13.11
N ALA A 524 37.53 -25.37 13.49
CA ALA A 524 38.37 -24.17 13.68
C ALA A 524 38.56 -23.32 12.40
N ARG A 525 38.25 -23.85 11.21
CA ARG A 525 38.26 -23.10 9.94
C ARG A 525 36.85 -22.66 9.53
N VAL A 526 35.88 -23.58 9.59
CA VAL A 526 34.51 -23.34 9.13
C VAL A 526 33.83 -22.22 9.91
N LYS A 527 33.96 -22.20 11.25
CA LYS A 527 33.29 -21.21 12.09
C LYS A 527 33.72 -19.77 11.76
N PRO A 528 35.03 -19.42 11.76
CA PRO A 528 35.46 -18.08 11.35
C PRO A 528 35.03 -17.69 9.93
N THR A 529 35.04 -18.62 8.96
CA THR A 529 34.60 -18.33 7.58
C THR A 529 33.13 -17.92 7.54
N ILE A 530 32.26 -18.62 8.27
CA ILE A 530 30.83 -18.27 8.33
C ILE A 530 30.63 -16.96 9.07
N GLU A 531 31.38 -16.69 10.16
CA GLU A 531 31.32 -15.42 10.87
C GLU A 531 31.74 -14.22 9.98
N ILE A 532 32.77 -14.39 9.15
CA ILE A 532 33.19 -13.37 8.18
C ILE A 532 32.09 -13.11 7.14
N MET A 533 31.32 -14.12 6.76
CA MET A 533 30.19 -13.95 5.83
C MET A 533 29.12 -12.98 6.38
N ALA A 534 28.99 -12.84 7.71
CA ALA A 534 28.08 -11.88 8.33
C ALA A 534 28.48 -10.40 8.13
N SER A 535 29.74 -10.14 7.78
CA SER A 535 30.29 -8.79 7.58
C SER A 535 30.04 -8.20 6.18
N LEU A 536 29.46 -9.00 5.27
CA LEU A 536 29.12 -8.53 3.92
C LEU A 536 28.09 -7.38 3.99
N PRO A 537 28.35 -6.23 3.34
CA PRO A 537 27.37 -5.13 3.30
C PRO A 537 26.08 -5.56 2.58
N SER A 538 24.93 -5.34 3.22
CA SER A 538 23.64 -5.78 2.65
C SER A 538 23.26 -5.01 1.37
N VAL A 539 23.71 -3.76 1.22
CA VAL A 539 23.58 -2.98 -0.03
C VAL A 539 24.26 -3.69 -1.20
N VAL A 540 25.45 -4.25 -1.00
CA VAL A 540 26.18 -4.98 -2.06
C VAL A 540 25.44 -6.25 -2.44
N LEU A 541 24.90 -6.97 -1.45
CA LEU A 541 24.08 -8.16 -1.70
C LEU A 541 22.78 -7.82 -2.44
N GLY A 542 22.09 -6.74 -2.06
CA GLY A 542 20.88 -6.26 -2.75
C GLY A 542 21.17 -5.83 -4.19
N PHE A 543 22.29 -5.15 -4.42
CA PHE A 543 22.73 -4.76 -5.76
C PHE A 543 23.02 -5.97 -6.65
N LEU A 544 23.77 -6.95 -6.15
CA LEU A 544 24.04 -8.20 -6.87
C LEU A 544 22.75 -9.01 -7.10
N ALA A 545 21.83 -8.99 -6.14
CA ALA A 545 20.54 -9.64 -6.27
C ALA A 545 19.76 -9.08 -7.46
N ALA A 546 19.67 -7.75 -7.56
CA ALA A 546 18.86 -7.07 -8.57
C ALA A 546 19.47 -7.12 -9.97
N LEU A 547 20.78 -6.95 -10.11
CA LEU A 547 21.44 -6.79 -11.42
C LEU A 547 22.03 -8.07 -12.00
N PHE A 548 22.34 -9.07 -11.16
CA PHE A 548 22.96 -10.30 -11.63
C PHE A 548 22.10 -11.52 -11.32
N PHE A 549 21.71 -11.70 -10.05
CA PHE A 549 21.04 -12.93 -9.63
C PHE A 549 19.60 -13.02 -10.13
N ALA A 550 18.81 -11.94 -10.08
CA ALA A 550 17.44 -11.93 -10.57
C ALA A 550 17.34 -12.21 -12.09
N PRO A 551 18.11 -11.54 -12.97
CA PRO A 551 18.16 -11.90 -14.39
C PRO A 551 18.64 -13.34 -14.62
N LEU A 552 19.68 -13.78 -13.90
CA LEU A 552 20.18 -15.15 -14.01
C LEU A 552 19.09 -16.17 -13.69
N VAL A 553 18.39 -16.01 -12.57
CA VAL A 553 17.32 -16.94 -12.16
C VAL A 553 16.14 -16.88 -13.13
N GLU A 554 15.85 -15.72 -13.72
CA GLU A 554 14.80 -15.58 -14.74
C GLU A 554 15.08 -16.40 -16.00
N ASP A 555 16.34 -16.57 -16.37
CA ASP A 555 16.76 -17.36 -17.54
C ASP A 555 16.76 -18.87 -17.26
N ILE A 556 16.88 -19.29 -15.99
CA ILE A 556 16.99 -20.71 -15.59
C ILE A 556 15.99 -21.12 -14.50
N VAL A 557 14.73 -20.65 -14.62
CA VAL A 557 13.68 -20.95 -13.63
C VAL A 557 13.45 -22.46 -13.47
N PRO A 558 13.30 -23.27 -14.54
CA PRO A 558 13.09 -24.71 -14.41
C PRO A 558 14.22 -25.44 -13.68
N GLU A 559 15.47 -25.08 -13.95
CA GLU A 559 16.65 -25.64 -13.32
C GLU A 559 16.71 -25.26 -11.85
N VAL A 560 16.37 -24.01 -11.51
CA VAL A 560 16.33 -23.54 -10.11
C VAL A 560 15.28 -24.32 -9.31
N LEU A 561 14.06 -24.51 -9.85
CA LEU A 561 13.04 -25.31 -9.20
C LEU A 561 13.45 -26.78 -9.07
N THR A 562 14.08 -27.33 -10.10
CA THR A 562 14.61 -28.70 -10.08
C THR A 562 15.72 -28.85 -9.04
N ALA A 563 16.57 -27.84 -8.85
CA ALA A 563 17.67 -27.85 -7.89
C ALA A 563 17.19 -27.99 -6.43
N VAL A 564 16.03 -27.42 -6.09
CA VAL A 564 15.41 -27.54 -4.75
C VAL A 564 15.20 -29.02 -4.38
N VAL A 565 14.95 -29.89 -5.35
CA VAL A 565 14.74 -31.34 -5.16
C VAL A 565 16.00 -32.15 -5.44
N ALA A 566 16.70 -31.84 -6.53
CA ALA A 566 17.86 -32.58 -7.00
C ALA A 566 19.03 -32.51 -6.03
N ILE A 567 19.25 -31.37 -5.36
CA ILE A 567 20.35 -31.21 -4.39
C ILE A 567 20.12 -32.13 -3.16
N PRO A 568 19.01 -32.03 -2.40
CA PRO A 568 18.76 -32.97 -1.30
C PRO A 568 18.80 -34.44 -1.75
N PHE A 569 18.25 -34.75 -2.93
CA PHE A 569 18.28 -36.09 -3.48
C PHE A 569 19.70 -36.59 -3.75
N ALA A 570 20.58 -35.76 -4.33
CA ALA A 570 21.98 -36.12 -4.57
C ALA A 570 22.74 -36.42 -3.26
N PHE A 571 22.48 -35.64 -2.20
CA PHE A 571 23.05 -35.92 -0.87
C PHE A 571 22.56 -37.26 -0.32
N LEU A 572 21.26 -37.53 -0.39
CA LEU A 572 20.67 -38.78 0.10
C LEU A 572 21.17 -39.98 -0.72
N LEU A 573 21.14 -39.88 -2.05
CA LEU A 573 21.62 -40.90 -2.97
C LEU A 573 23.10 -41.19 -2.71
N GLY A 574 23.95 -40.15 -2.62
CA GLY A 574 25.36 -40.30 -2.29
C GLY A 574 25.57 -40.98 -0.94
N ALA A 575 24.76 -40.66 0.08
CA ALA A 575 24.84 -41.30 1.39
C ALA A 575 24.51 -42.80 1.33
N TYR A 576 23.50 -43.21 0.56
CA TYR A 576 23.16 -44.62 0.38
C TYR A 576 24.18 -45.36 -0.48
N LEU A 577 24.68 -44.75 -1.56
CA LEU A 577 25.75 -45.33 -2.38
C LEU A 577 27.03 -45.55 -1.57
N TRP A 578 27.35 -44.63 -0.66
CA TRP A 578 28.48 -44.79 0.26
C TRP A 578 28.34 -46.02 1.17
N GLN A 579 27.11 -46.36 1.60
CA GLN A 579 26.86 -47.52 2.45
C GLN A 579 27.07 -48.86 1.72
N LEU A 580 26.93 -48.87 0.39
CA LEU A 580 27.15 -50.05 -0.46
C LEU A 580 28.64 -50.40 -0.62
N LEU A 581 29.56 -49.47 -0.32
CA LEU A 581 30.99 -49.71 -0.44
C LEU A 581 31.46 -50.86 0.47
N PRO A 582 32.33 -51.77 -0.02
CA PRO A 582 32.94 -52.80 0.81
C PRO A 582 33.70 -52.17 1.99
N ALA A 583 33.64 -52.81 3.16
CA ALA A 583 34.20 -52.28 4.41
C ALA A 583 35.69 -51.89 4.29
N ALA A 584 36.48 -52.65 3.53
CA ALA A 584 37.90 -52.36 3.29
C ALA A 584 38.12 -51.02 2.54
N VAL A 585 37.24 -50.70 1.59
CA VAL A 585 37.31 -49.46 0.82
C VAL A 585 36.81 -48.29 1.65
N GLU A 586 35.73 -48.47 2.41
CA GLU A 586 35.16 -47.41 3.26
C GLU A 586 36.16 -46.93 4.32
N VAL A 587 36.88 -47.86 4.97
CA VAL A 587 37.89 -47.52 5.99
C VAL A 587 39.01 -46.67 5.38
N ARG A 588 39.47 -47.00 4.17
CA ARG A 588 40.50 -46.23 3.45
C ARG A 588 39.98 -44.88 2.97
N ALA A 589 38.74 -44.82 2.50
CA ALA A 589 38.09 -43.61 2.01
C ALA A 589 37.54 -42.71 3.13
N ARG A 590 37.64 -43.11 4.41
CA ARG A 590 37.12 -42.33 5.55
C ARG A 590 37.71 -40.92 5.65
N GLN A 591 38.97 -40.75 5.24
CA GLN A 591 39.65 -39.44 5.25
C GLN A 591 39.09 -38.46 4.18
N ILE A 592 38.59 -38.97 3.06
CA ILE A 592 38.04 -38.18 1.96
C ILE A 592 36.51 -38.06 2.00
N ARG A 593 35.85 -38.58 3.05
CA ARG A 593 34.38 -38.58 3.18
C ARG A 593 33.76 -37.20 3.03
N ILE A 594 34.38 -36.17 3.63
CA ILE A 594 33.90 -34.79 3.54
C ILE A 594 33.98 -34.28 2.09
N PHE A 595 35.04 -34.64 1.36
CA PHE A 595 35.17 -34.31 -0.05
C PHE A 595 34.09 -35.00 -0.90
N GLY A 596 33.81 -36.27 -0.63
CA GLY A 596 32.70 -37.00 -1.27
C GLY A 596 31.33 -36.37 -1.00
N ILE A 597 31.06 -35.95 0.24
CA ILE A 597 29.83 -35.22 0.59
C ILE A 597 29.75 -33.87 -0.13
N SER A 598 30.88 -33.14 -0.22
CA SER A 598 30.91 -31.85 -0.91
C SER A 598 30.65 -31.96 -2.42
N LEU A 599 30.92 -33.12 -3.03
CA LEU A 599 30.64 -33.39 -4.44
C LEU A 599 29.13 -33.59 -4.71
N ALA A 600 28.32 -33.90 -3.69
CA ALA A 600 26.88 -34.07 -3.87
C ALA A 600 26.17 -32.77 -4.29
N LEU A 601 26.65 -31.60 -3.85
CA LEU A 601 26.11 -30.30 -4.27
C LEU A 601 26.30 -30.03 -5.77
N PRO A 602 27.52 -30.06 -6.34
CA PRO A 602 27.71 -29.86 -7.77
C PRO A 602 27.06 -30.97 -8.60
N ILE A 603 27.02 -32.22 -8.12
CA ILE A 603 26.26 -33.29 -8.80
C ILE A 603 24.77 -32.96 -8.84
N GLY A 604 24.20 -32.49 -7.72
CA GLY A 604 22.80 -32.07 -7.66
C GLY A 604 22.48 -30.89 -8.58
N LEU A 605 23.38 -29.90 -8.67
CA LEU A 605 23.26 -28.76 -9.60
C LEU A 605 23.36 -29.19 -11.06
N VAL A 606 24.33 -30.06 -11.40
CA VAL A 606 24.45 -30.61 -12.76
C VAL A 606 23.22 -31.44 -13.10
N ALA A 607 22.73 -32.27 -12.17
CA ALA A 607 21.50 -33.03 -12.37
C ALA A 607 20.29 -32.11 -12.59
N ALA A 608 20.19 -31.01 -11.84
CA ALA A 608 19.13 -30.03 -12.02
C ALA A 608 19.19 -29.35 -13.40
N PHE A 609 20.39 -28.98 -13.85
CA PHE A 609 20.61 -28.40 -15.17
C PHE A 609 20.28 -29.39 -16.29
N LEU A 610 20.65 -30.67 -16.16
CA LEU A 610 20.36 -31.70 -17.16
C LEU A 610 18.88 -32.11 -17.19
N LEU A 611 18.18 -32.01 -16.06
CA LEU A 611 16.79 -32.43 -15.94
C LEU A 611 15.80 -31.26 -16.07
N GLY A 612 16.25 -30.00 -16.04
CA GLY A 612 15.42 -28.79 -16.06
C GLY A 612 14.39 -28.79 -17.19
N ASP A 613 14.85 -28.85 -18.44
CA ASP A 613 13.99 -28.92 -19.64
C ASP A 613 13.00 -30.09 -19.59
N THR A 614 13.44 -31.23 -19.06
CA THR A 614 12.57 -32.42 -18.94
C THR A 614 11.48 -32.18 -17.89
N VAL A 615 11.83 -31.58 -16.76
CA VAL A 615 10.88 -31.21 -15.71
C VAL A 615 9.92 -30.14 -16.21
N GLU A 616 10.39 -29.16 -16.98
CA GLU A 616 9.56 -28.12 -17.58
C GLU A 616 8.54 -28.68 -18.58
N SER A 617 9.00 -29.54 -19.48
CA SER A 617 8.11 -30.19 -20.45
C SER A 617 7.04 -31.05 -19.76
N TRP A 618 7.40 -31.72 -18.65
CA TRP A 618 6.50 -32.65 -17.96
C TRP A 618 5.53 -31.97 -17.00
N LEU A 619 6.00 -30.99 -16.21
CA LEU A 619 5.20 -30.32 -15.19
C LEU A 619 4.56 -29.02 -15.67
N PHE A 620 5.20 -28.29 -16.58
CA PHE A 620 4.84 -26.92 -16.97
C PHE A 620 4.56 -26.77 -18.48
N ALA A 621 4.26 -27.87 -19.18
CA ALA A 621 3.90 -27.87 -20.60
C ALA A 621 4.96 -27.24 -21.55
N GLY A 622 6.22 -27.17 -21.12
CA GLY A 622 7.36 -26.74 -21.94
C GLY A 622 7.69 -25.25 -21.92
N ASP A 623 6.85 -24.41 -21.29
CA ASP A 623 7.18 -23.01 -21.02
C ASP A 623 6.57 -22.61 -19.67
N ILE A 624 7.42 -22.51 -18.66
CA ILE A 624 6.97 -22.19 -17.31
C ILE A 624 6.32 -20.81 -17.21
N LYS A 625 6.78 -19.80 -17.96
CA LYS A 625 6.25 -18.43 -17.85
C LYS A 625 4.84 -18.37 -18.45
N ALA A 626 4.65 -18.92 -19.64
CA ALA A 626 3.33 -19.03 -20.25
C ALA A 626 2.38 -19.93 -19.41
N TRP A 627 2.92 -20.97 -18.77
CA TRP A 627 2.15 -21.83 -17.86
C TRP A 627 1.72 -21.10 -16.59
N LEU A 628 2.58 -20.26 -16.01
CA LEU A 628 2.30 -19.43 -14.82
C LEU A 628 1.21 -18.38 -15.09
N ASP A 629 1.16 -17.85 -16.31
CA ASP A 629 0.13 -16.91 -16.77
C ASP A 629 -1.20 -17.60 -17.13
N GLY A 630 -1.29 -18.93 -16.96
CA GLY A 630 -2.51 -19.69 -17.22
C GLY A 630 -2.83 -19.89 -18.70
N GLN A 631 -1.93 -19.52 -19.62
CA GLN A 631 -2.15 -19.62 -21.06
C GLN A 631 -2.10 -21.05 -21.57
N ILE A 632 -1.29 -21.91 -20.93
CA ILE A 632 -1.05 -23.30 -21.32
C ILE A 632 -1.06 -24.25 -20.11
N GLY A 633 -1.34 -25.54 -20.35
CA GLY A 633 -1.25 -26.61 -19.34
C GLY A 633 -2.28 -26.54 -18.20
N THR A 634 -2.12 -27.43 -17.22
CA THR A 634 -3.04 -27.57 -16.07
C THR A 634 -2.35 -27.26 -14.74
N GLY A 635 -3.12 -27.00 -13.68
CA GLY A 635 -2.62 -26.74 -12.32
C GLY A 635 -1.90 -27.91 -11.64
N ALA A 636 -1.91 -29.10 -12.24
CA ALA A 636 -1.28 -30.30 -11.68
C ALA A 636 0.24 -30.15 -11.44
N GLY A 637 0.95 -29.40 -12.30
CA GLY A 637 2.38 -29.14 -12.14
C GLY A 637 2.73 -28.49 -10.80
N ALA A 638 2.06 -27.38 -10.46
CA ALA A 638 2.27 -26.71 -9.17
C ALA A 638 1.87 -27.58 -7.98
N TRP A 639 0.73 -28.27 -8.03
CA TRP A 639 0.34 -29.14 -6.93
C TRP A 639 1.36 -30.24 -6.69
N MET A 640 1.93 -30.81 -7.75
CA MET A 640 2.97 -31.82 -7.61
C MET A 640 4.19 -31.25 -6.89
N PHE A 641 4.62 -30.03 -7.24
CA PHE A 641 5.74 -29.36 -6.56
C PHE A 641 5.44 -29.04 -5.09
N ILE A 642 4.26 -28.47 -4.80
CA ILE A 642 3.83 -28.09 -3.43
C ILE A 642 3.66 -29.33 -2.54
N LEU A 643 3.09 -30.42 -3.07
CA LEU A 643 2.80 -31.64 -2.30
C LEU A 643 4.02 -32.57 -2.16
N LEU A 644 5.10 -32.34 -2.91
CA LEU A 644 6.27 -33.21 -2.88
C LEU A 644 6.90 -33.34 -1.48
N PRO A 645 7.14 -32.27 -0.71
CA PRO A 645 7.70 -32.38 0.64
C PRO A 645 6.75 -33.08 1.63
N LEU A 646 5.44 -32.83 1.52
CA LEU A 646 4.42 -33.47 2.36
C LEU A 646 4.28 -34.96 2.06
N SER A 647 4.37 -35.33 0.78
CA SER A 647 4.39 -36.72 0.32
C SER A 647 5.65 -37.42 0.81
N ALA A 648 6.80 -36.75 0.76
CA ALA A 648 8.06 -37.27 1.30
C ALA A 648 7.95 -37.52 2.81
N ALA A 649 7.43 -36.56 3.58
CA ALA A 649 7.25 -36.71 5.02
C ALA A 649 6.31 -37.89 5.38
N SER A 650 5.21 -38.02 4.66
CA SER A 650 4.23 -39.10 4.83
C SER A 650 4.83 -40.48 4.54
N VAL A 651 5.57 -40.61 3.44
CA VAL A 651 6.27 -41.85 3.08
C VAL A 651 7.36 -42.17 4.10
N ILE A 652 8.18 -41.20 4.49
CA ILE A 652 9.23 -41.38 5.50
C ILE A 652 8.63 -41.86 6.82
N TRP A 653 7.53 -41.26 7.27
CA TRP A 653 6.83 -41.68 8.49
C TRP A 653 6.32 -43.12 8.38
N CYS A 654 5.67 -43.47 7.27
CA CYS A 654 5.16 -44.82 7.03
C CYS A 654 6.29 -45.86 6.97
N VAL A 655 7.34 -45.59 6.19
CA VAL A 655 8.51 -46.46 6.05
C VAL A 655 9.21 -46.64 7.39
N ASN A 656 9.41 -45.58 8.18
CA ASN A 656 10.05 -45.68 9.49
C ASN A 656 9.20 -46.40 10.53
N SER A 657 7.88 -46.28 10.47
CA SER A 657 6.97 -46.90 11.42
C SER A 657 6.74 -48.39 11.13
N TYR A 658 6.63 -48.77 9.86
CA TYR A 658 6.18 -50.12 9.48
C TYR A 658 7.24 -50.96 8.76
N VAL A 659 8.05 -50.36 7.88
CA VAL A 659 8.96 -51.11 6.99
C VAL A 659 10.33 -51.28 7.66
N THR A 660 10.94 -50.19 8.12
CA THR A 660 12.26 -50.17 8.75
C THR A 660 12.37 -51.14 9.94
N PRO A 661 11.39 -51.25 10.86
CA PRO A 661 11.48 -52.20 11.98
C PRO A 661 11.46 -53.66 11.52
N ARG A 662 10.71 -53.99 10.46
CA ARG A 662 10.65 -55.35 9.90
C ARG A 662 11.97 -55.73 9.23
N ILE A 663 12.53 -54.85 8.40
CA ILE A 663 13.84 -55.05 7.77
C ILE A 663 14.93 -55.20 8.83
N ARG A 664 14.93 -54.38 9.88
CA ARG A 664 15.90 -54.49 10.99
C ARG A 664 15.78 -55.81 11.77
N ARG A 665 14.57 -56.37 11.93
CA ARG A 665 14.37 -57.68 12.58
C ARG A 665 14.87 -58.81 11.70
N ALA A 666 14.51 -58.81 10.41
CA ALA A 666 14.92 -59.82 9.45
C ALA A 666 16.43 -59.79 9.17
N GLY A 667 17.03 -58.59 9.15
CA GLY A 667 18.42 -58.37 8.78
C GLY A 667 19.47 -58.61 9.88
N ARG A 668 19.09 -59.12 11.05
CA ARG A 668 20.04 -59.34 12.17
C ARG A 668 21.18 -60.30 11.83
N ALA A 669 20.94 -61.26 10.94
CA ALA A 669 21.92 -62.26 10.51
C ALA A 669 22.53 -61.95 9.13
N TRP A 670 22.15 -60.84 8.49
CA TRP A 670 22.62 -60.52 7.16
C TRP A 670 24.03 -59.94 7.18
N GLN A 671 24.80 -60.26 6.13
CA GLN A 671 26.06 -59.57 5.87
C GLN A 671 25.80 -58.09 5.56
N ARG A 672 26.73 -57.23 5.95
CA ARG A 672 26.62 -55.77 5.81
C ARG A 672 26.25 -55.32 4.38
N SER A 673 26.87 -55.93 3.36
CA SER A 673 26.61 -55.59 1.94
C SER A 673 25.17 -55.89 1.53
N HIS A 674 24.64 -57.03 1.97
CA HIS A 674 23.25 -57.41 1.70
C HIS A 674 22.27 -56.47 2.42
N PHE A 675 22.54 -56.12 3.67
CA PHE A 675 21.73 -55.14 4.40
C PHE A 675 21.74 -53.77 3.71
N ALA A 676 22.91 -53.29 3.28
CA ALA A 676 23.04 -52.02 2.57
C ALA A 676 22.28 -52.03 1.23
N LEU A 677 22.32 -53.14 0.48
CA LEU A 677 21.56 -53.29 -0.77
C LEU A 677 20.05 -53.23 -0.54
N VAL A 678 19.55 -53.93 0.49
CA VAL A 678 18.12 -53.91 0.85
C VAL A 678 17.69 -52.51 1.31
N ASP A 679 18.51 -51.83 2.12
CA ASP A 679 18.20 -50.48 2.58
C ASP A 679 18.23 -49.44 1.45
N PHE A 680 19.14 -49.60 0.48
CA PHE A 680 19.16 -48.80 -0.75
C PHE A 680 17.92 -49.05 -1.63
N GLY A 681 17.54 -50.31 -1.84
CA GLY A 681 16.31 -50.66 -2.55
C GLY A 681 15.06 -50.08 -1.89
N LYS A 682 15.00 -50.12 -0.55
CA LYS A 682 13.94 -49.46 0.23
C LYS A 682 13.91 -47.95 -0.01
N PHE A 683 15.06 -47.29 -0.05
CA PHE A 683 15.15 -45.85 -0.34
C PHE A 683 14.62 -45.53 -1.74
N LEU A 684 15.04 -46.26 -2.78
CA LEU A 684 14.55 -46.06 -4.15
C LEU A 684 13.03 -46.26 -4.25
N LEU A 685 12.51 -47.32 -3.62
CA LEU A 685 11.06 -47.57 -3.56
C LEU A 685 10.32 -46.46 -2.80
N ALA A 686 10.89 -45.92 -1.73
CA ALA A 686 10.31 -44.79 -1.01
C ALA A 686 10.27 -43.53 -1.89
N CYS A 687 11.33 -43.22 -2.63
CA CYS A 687 11.34 -42.09 -3.57
C CYS A 687 10.28 -42.25 -4.67
N LEU A 688 10.17 -43.45 -5.27
CA LEU A 688 9.13 -43.74 -6.26
C LEU A 688 7.72 -43.62 -5.66
N ALA A 689 7.51 -44.12 -4.44
CA ALA A 689 6.23 -43.97 -3.73
C ALA A 689 5.91 -42.50 -3.43
N THR A 690 6.90 -41.69 -3.06
CA THR A 690 6.73 -40.25 -2.84
C THR A 690 6.28 -39.54 -4.11
N LEU A 691 6.94 -39.81 -5.25
CA LEU A 691 6.56 -39.23 -6.55
C LEU A 691 5.17 -39.71 -6.97
N ALA A 692 4.85 -40.99 -6.80
CA ALA A 692 3.54 -41.54 -7.13
C ALA A 692 2.42 -40.93 -6.29
N ILE A 693 2.62 -40.78 -4.97
CA ILE A 693 1.65 -40.15 -4.08
C ILE A 693 1.46 -38.67 -4.43
N ALA A 694 2.55 -37.93 -4.66
CA ALA A 694 2.47 -36.53 -5.05
C ALA A 694 1.74 -36.35 -6.39
N TYR A 695 2.02 -37.20 -7.39
CA TYR A 695 1.36 -37.20 -8.68
C TYR A 695 -0.13 -37.54 -8.58
N LEU A 696 -0.49 -38.60 -7.84
CA LEU A 696 -1.88 -39.00 -7.62
C LEU A 696 -2.67 -37.92 -6.87
N ALA A 697 -2.09 -37.34 -5.82
CA ALA A 697 -2.73 -36.27 -5.06
C ALA A 697 -2.89 -35.01 -5.93
N SER A 698 -1.88 -34.64 -6.71
CA SER A 698 -1.92 -33.51 -7.63
C SER A 698 -3.01 -33.67 -8.69
N THR A 699 -3.04 -34.81 -9.38
CA THR A 699 -4.05 -35.10 -10.41
C THR A 699 -5.47 -35.15 -9.83
N LEU A 700 -5.62 -35.63 -8.59
CA LEU A 700 -6.89 -35.62 -7.88
C LEU A 700 -7.35 -34.20 -7.55
N LEU A 701 -6.49 -33.33 -7.01
CA LEU A 701 -6.83 -31.92 -6.73
C LEU A 701 -7.16 -31.16 -8.00
N ASN A 702 -6.38 -31.36 -9.07
CA ASN A 702 -6.67 -30.77 -10.38
C ASN A 702 -8.01 -31.29 -10.94
N GLY A 703 -8.31 -32.59 -10.78
CA GLY A 703 -9.58 -33.20 -11.18
C GLY A 703 -10.79 -32.68 -10.39
N MET A 704 -10.58 -32.17 -9.17
CA MET A 704 -11.59 -31.46 -8.39
C MET A 704 -11.79 -29.99 -8.83
N GLY A 705 -11.03 -29.52 -9.83
CA GLY A 705 -11.10 -28.15 -10.35
C GLY A 705 -10.31 -27.12 -9.54
N TRP A 706 -9.43 -27.55 -8.63
CA TRP A 706 -8.58 -26.64 -7.87
C TRP A 706 -7.28 -26.38 -8.62
N ASP A 707 -7.21 -25.27 -9.34
CA ASP A 707 -5.98 -24.78 -9.96
C ASP A 707 -5.26 -23.83 -8.98
N PRO A 708 -3.99 -24.08 -8.60
CA PRO A 708 -3.25 -23.21 -7.69
C PRO A 708 -2.68 -21.98 -8.40
N ARG A 709 -2.77 -21.92 -9.73
CA ARG A 709 -2.37 -20.75 -10.53
C ARG A 709 -3.34 -19.59 -10.27
N GLY A 710 -2.79 -18.39 -10.08
CA GLY A 710 -3.55 -17.19 -9.73
C GLY A 710 -3.82 -17.01 -8.23
N SER A 711 -3.45 -17.98 -7.37
CA SER A 711 -3.56 -17.83 -5.90
C SER A 711 -2.23 -17.93 -5.16
N TYR A 712 -1.47 -19.02 -5.34
CA TYR A 712 -0.21 -19.28 -4.62
C TYR A 712 1.00 -19.33 -5.55
N VAL A 713 0.73 -19.54 -6.82
CA VAL A 713 1.68 -19.63 -7.91
C VAL A 713 1.06 -18.81 -9.05
N GLY A 714 1.81 -17.97 -9.72
CA GLY A 714 1.28 -17.10 -10.78
C GLY A 714 2.39 -16.39 -11.51
N THR A 715 2.05 -15.31 -12.23
CA THR A 715 2.97 -14.58 -13.10
C THR A 715 4.35 -14.35 -12.49
N TYR A 716 5.37 -14.61 -13.30
CA TYR A 716 6.75 -14.42 -12.91
C TYR A 716 7.20 -12.98 -13.15
N VAL A 717 7.65 -12.33 -12.09
CA VAL A 717 8.33 -11.03 -12.18
C VAL A 717 9.81 -11.25 -11.87
N GLN A 718 10.71 -10.64 -12.65
CA GLN A 718 12.16 -10.78 -12.48
C GLN A 718 12.63 -10.54 -11.04
N ARG A 719 12.11 -9.47 -10.41
CA ARG A 719 12.38 -9.12 -9.01
C ARG A 719 11.22 -9.59 -8.14
N ASN A 720 11.45 -10.65 -7.37
CA ASN A 720 10.38 -11.36 -6.68
C ASN A 720 10.79 -11.91 -5.31
N SER A 721 9.83 -12.60 -4.68
CA SER A 721 9.96 -13.15 -3.33
C SER A 721 10.97 -14.30 -3.21
N LEU A 722 11.13 -15.11 -4.25
CA LEU A 722 12.17 -16.15 -4.29
C LEU A 722 13.56 -15.52 -4.21
N ILE A 723 13.81 -14.49 -5.01
CA ILE A 723 15.11 -13.80 -5.04
C ILE A 723 15.42 -13.18 -3.68
N VAL A 724 14.45 -12.45 -3.11
CA VAL A 724 14.62 -11.86 -1.78
C VAL A 724 14.87 -12.94 -0.75
N GLY A 725 14.02 -13.99 -0.69
CA GLY A 725 14.16 -15.08 0.27
C GLY A 725 15.51 -15.79 0.21
N ALA A 726 16.05 -16.01 -0.99
CA ALA A 726 17.35 -16.64 -1.19
C ALA A 726 18.51 -15.75 -0.71
N ILE A 727 18.58 -14.50 -1.16
CA ILE A 727 19.70 -13.58 -0.85
C ILE A 727 19.65 -13.09 0.60
N MET A 728 18.47 -12.76 1.09
CA MET A 728 18.25 -12.36 2.47
C MET A 728 18.42 -13.55 3.42
N GLY A 729 17.96 -14.73 3.02
CA GLY A 729 18.24 -15.97 3.74
C GLY A 729 19.75 -16.21 3.88
N PHE A 730 20.51 -16.07 2.78
CA PHE A 730 21.97 -16.14 2.78
C PHE A 730 22.62 -15.15 3.76
N ALA A 731 22.13 -13.91 3.81
CA ALA A 731 22.63 -12.88 4.72
C ALA A 731 22.33 -13.18 6.21
N VAL A 732 21.26 -13.91 6.51
CA VAL A 732 20.82 -14.24 7.88
C VAL A 732 21.45 -15.54 8.41
N ILE A 733 21.84 -16.47 7.52
CA ILE A 733 22.45 -17.77 7.88
C ILE A 733 23.61 -17.63 8.89
N PRO A 734 24.62 -16.75 8.70
CA PRO A 734 25.74 -16.62 9.63
C PRO A 734 25.33 -16.36 11.07
N ILE A 735 24.31 -15.52 11.26
CA ILE A 735 23.87 -15.06 12.57
C ILE A 735 23.17 -16.20 13.30
N ILE A 736 22.26 -16.89 12.62
CA ILE A 736 21.58 -18.07 13.18
C ILE A 736 22.62 -19.16 13.47
N TYR A 737 23.52 -19.43 12.52
CA TYR A 737 24.53 -20.47 12.65
C TYR A 737 25.45 -20.24 13.86
N THR A 738 26.03 -19.04 14.01
CA THR A 738 27.02 -18.78 15.06
C THR A 738 26.40 -18.89 16.45
N ILE A 739 25.22 -18.31 16.65
CA ILE A 739 24.51 -18.38 17.93
C ILE A 739 24.06 -19.83 18.21
N ALA A 740 23.60 -20.55 17.19
CA ALA A 740 23.21 -21.95 17.33
C ALA A 740 24.41 -22.87 17.66
N ASP A 741 25.56 -22.69 17.01
CA ASP A 741 26.78 -23.45 17.30
C ASP A 741 27.28 -23.20 18.73
N ASP A 742 27.24 -21.95 19.20
CA ASP A 742 27.58 -21.60 20.58
C ASP A 742 26.62 -22.26 21.58
N ALA A 743 25.31 -22.19 21.33
CA ALA A 743 24.30 -22.82 22.17
C ALA A 743 24.47 -24.34 22.26
N LEU A 744 24.75 -25.00 21.14
CA LEU A 744 25.00 -26.44 21.09
C LEU A 744 26.32 -26.79 21.80
N SER A 745 27.38 -26.03 21.54
CA SER A 745 28.70 -26.26 22.15
C SER A 745 28.73 -26.01 23.65
N ALA A 746 27.80 -25.20 24.18
CA ALA A 746 27.65 -24.96 25.61
C ALA A 746 27.06 -26.16 26.40
N VAL A 747 26.47 -27.16 25.72
CA VAL A 747 25.96 -28.36 26.37
C VAL A 747 27.11 -29.17 26.99
N PRO A 748 27.09 -29.47 28.30
CA PRO A 748 28.21 -30.13 28.99
C PRO A 748 28.65 -31.45 28.35
N GLU A 749 29.97 -31.63 28.24
CA GLU A 749 30.56 -32.88 27.73
C GLU A 749 30.16 -34.11 28.55
N SER A 750 29.89 -33.96 29.85
CA SER A 750 29.45 -35.07 30.69
C SER A 750 28.13 -35.69 30.21
N ILE A 751 27.18 -34.87 29.76
CA ILE A 751 25.87 -35.33 29.28
C ILE A 751 26.03 -36.03 27.92
N ARG A 752 26.90 -35.48 27.06
CA ARG A 752 27.25 -36.06 25.76
C ARG A 752 27.92 -37.43 25.94
N ALA A 753 28.93 -37.51 26.81
CA ALA A 753 29.64 -38.73 27.13
C ALA A 753 28.74 -39.77 27.80
N ALA A 754 27.81 -39.37 28.67
CA ALA A 754 26.85 -40.29 29.29
C ALA A 754 25.93 -40.94 28.24
N SER A 755 25.41 -40.15 27.29
CA SER A 755 24.58 -40.66 26.19
C SER A 755 25.34 -41.64 25.30
N LEU A 756 26.55 -41.28 24.89
CA LEU A 756 27.42 -42.15 24.07
C LEU A 756 27.84 -43.40 24.84
N GLY A 757 28.13 -43.29 26.13
CA GLY A 757 28.49 -44.39 27.03
C GLY A 757 27.34 -45.39 27.24
N ALA A 758 26.09 -44.95 27.13
CA ALA A 758 24.90 -45.81 27.11
C ALA A 758 24.68 -46.52 25.76
N GLY A 759 25.59 -46.38 24.80
CA GLY A 759 25.51 -47.00 23.48
C GLY A 759 24.70 -46.20 22.45
N ALA A 760 24.35 -44.94 22.73
CA ALA A 760 23.69 -44.07 21.75
C ALA A 760 24.67 -43.69 20.63
N THR A 761 24.16 -43.54 19.42
CA THR A 761 24.92 -42.98 18.29
C THR A 761 25.04 -41.46 18.40
N PRO A 762 26.06 -40.82 17.79
CA PRO A 762 26.20 -39.36 17.79
C PRO A 762 24.95 -38.61 17.31
N TRP A 763 24.22 -39.15 16.32
CA TRP A 763 22.94 -38.58 15.86
C TRP A 763 21.82 -38.70 16.88
N GLN A 764 21.73 -39.83 17.59
CA GLN A 764 20.78 -40.01 18.68
C GLN A 764 21.11 -39.06 19.85
N THR A 765 22.38 -38.90 20.19
CA THR A 765 22.83 -37.94 21.21
C THR A 765 22.52 -36.51 20.78
N ALA A 766 22.79 -36.14 19.52
CA ALA A 766 22.49 -34.82 18.98
C ALA A 766 20.99 -34.48 19.10
N ILE A 767 20.10 -35.34 18.58
CA ILE A 767 18.66 -35.05 18.53
C ILE A 767 17.94 -35.24 19.86
N ARG A 768 18.30 -36.27 20.64
CA ARG A 768 17.54 -36.63 21.85
C ARG A 768 18.09 -35.97 23.12
N VAL A 769 19.31 -35.46 23.08
CA VAL A 769 19.99 -34.90 24.25
C VAL A 769 20.44 -33.48 23.96
N VAL A 770 21.38 -33.27 23.04
CA VAL A 770 22.02 -31.96 22.83
C VAL A 770 21.03 -30.91 22.36
N VAL A 771 20.26 -31.17 21.29
CA VAL A 771 19.29 -30.22 20.74
C VAL A 771 18.22 -29.86 21.78
N PRO A 772 17.54 -30.81 22.45
CA PRO A 772 16.62 -30.54 23.55
C PRO A 772 17.22 -29.68 24.67
N THR A 773 18.45 -29.97 25.09
CA THR A 773 19.15 -29.19 26.12
C THR A 773 19.50 -27.78 25.64
N ALA A 774 19.83 -27.61 24.36
CA ALA A 774 20.19 -26.34 23.73
C ALA A 774 19.00 -25.53 23.16
N MET A 775 17.76 -26.01 23.28
CA MET A 775 16.58 -25.42 22.61
C MET A 775 16.38 -23.93 22.89
N SER A 776 16.66 -23.48 24.11
CA SER A 776 16.54 -22.06 24.46
C SER A 776 17.53 -21.18 23.68
N GLY A 777 18.74 -21.68 23.43
CA GLY A 777 19.76 -21.01 22.62
C GLY A 777 19.47 -21.11 21.12
N LEU A 778 19.04 -22.28 20.62
CA LEU A 778 18.63 -22.46 19.22
C LEU A 778 17.44 -21.55 18.85
N PHE A 779 16.44 -21.47 19.73
CA PHE A 779 15.32 -20.56 19.55
C PHE A 779 15.79 -19.10 19.53
N SER A 780 16.70 -18.72 20.44
CA SER A 780 17.29 -17.38 20.45
C SER A 780 18.00 -17.06 19.13
N ALA A 781 18.74 -18.02 18.57
CA ALA A 781 19.42 -17.85 17.29
C ALA A 781 18.44 -17.55 16.15
N ILE A 782 17.35 -18.32 16.05
CA ILE A 782 16.28 -18.11 15.06
C ILE A 782 15.66 -16.72 15.23
N MET A 783 15.37 -16.31 16.45
CA MET A 783 14.71 -15.03 16.71
C MET A 783 15.60 -13.82 16.43
N VAL A 784 16.91 -13.91 16.68
CA VAL A 784 17.86 -12.86 16.28
C VAL A 784 17.93 -12.77 14.75
N GLY A 785 17.90 -13.90 14.04
CA GLY A 785 17.81 -13.93 12.58
C GLY A 785 16.51 -13.30 12.06
N LEU A 786 15.38 -13.65 12.67
CA LEU A 786 14.06 -13.08 12.36
C LEU A 786 14.04 -11.56 12.53
N GLY A 787 14.55 -11.05 13.65
CA GLY A 787 14.59 -9.62 13.94
C GLY A 787 15.42 -8.85 12.91
N ARG A 788 16.54 -9.42 12.45
CA ARG A 788 17.32 -8.85 11.34
C ARG A 788 16.54 -8.89 10.03
N ALA A 789 15.85 -9.98 9.74
CA ALA A 789 15.06 -10.12 8.53
C ALA A 789 13.94 -9.05 8.45
N VAL A 790 13.16 -8.88 9.53
CA VAL A 790 12.07 -7.88 9.56
C VAL A 790 12.57 -6.46 9.29
N GLY A 791 13.76 -6.11 9.79
CA GLY A 791 14.36 -4.79 9.64
C GLY A 791 15.23 -4.61 8.39
N GLU A 792 15.42 -5.64 7.56
CA GLU A 792 16.25 -5.52 6.37
C GLU A 792 15.60 -4.57 5.37
N THR A 793 16.40 -3.64 4.87
CA THR A 793 15.92 -2.54 4.03
C THR A 793 16.52 -2.62 2.63
N MET A 794 17.82 -2.84 2.52
CA MET A 794 18.54 -2.65 1.27
C MET A 794 18.42 -3.84 0.32
N ILE A 795 18.47 -5.07 0.84
CA ILE A 795 18.24 -6.27 0.00
C ILE A 795 16.83 -6.23 -0.59
N VAL A 796 15.85 -5.94 0.25
CA VAL A 796 14.44 -5.92 -0.14
C VAL A 796 14.15 -4.80 -1.15
N LEU A 797 14.60 -3.58 -0.87
CA LEU A 797 14.45 -2.43 -1.75
C LEU A 797 14.94 -2.71 -3.17
N MET A 798 16.04 -3.44 -3.31
CA MET A 798 16.65 -3.70 -4.61
C MET A 798 16.06 -4.92 -5.32
N ALA A 799 15.65 -5.95 -4.56
CA ALA A 799 15.30 -7.27 -5.12
C ALA A 799 13.80 -7.60 -5.14
N ALA A 800 12.94 -6.84 -4.44
CA ALA A 800 11.51 -7.19 -4.27
C ALA A 800 10.57 -6.63 -5.35
N GLY A 801 11.07 -5.79 -6.27
CA GLY A 801 10.24 -5.15 -7.31
C GLY A 801 9.43 -3.92 -6.82
N ASN A 802 9.24 -3.77 -5.50
CA ASN A 802 8.61 -2.61 -4.83
C ASN A 802 7.16 -2.30 -5.22
N THR A 803 6.40 -3.30 -5.68
CA THR A 803 4.95 -3.18 -5.90
C THR A 803 4.20 -3.67 -4.66
N ALA A 804 3.26 -2.89 -4.12
CA ALA A 804 2.56 -3.21 -2.88
C ALA A 804 1.40 -4.22 -3.08
N LEU A 805 1.73 -5.45 -3.49
CA LEU A 805 0.75 -6.51 -3.74
C LEU A 805 0.59 -7.45 -2.53
N MET A 806 -0.62 -7.92 -2.27
CA MET A 806 -0.97 -8.83 -1.17
C MET A 806 -1.13 -10.29 -1.60
N ASP A 807 -0.29 -10.73 -2.53
CA ASP A 807 -0.30 -12.10 -3.04
C ASP A 807 0.78 -12.95 -2.35
N LEU A 808 0.47 -14.20 -2.00
CA LEU A 808 1.43 -15.19 -1.50
C LEU A 808 2.29 -15.83 -2.61
N ASN A 809 2.08 -15.47 -3.87
CA ASN A 809 2.89 -15.95 -4.98
C ASN A 809 4.39 -15.69 -4.76
N LEU A 810 5.17 -16.78 -4.83
CA LEU A 810 6.62 -16.78 -4.69
C LEU A 810 7.33 -16.01 -5.82
N PHE A 811 6.74 -15.97 -7.01
CA PHE A 811 7.31 -15.33 -8.20
C PHE A 811 6.88 -13.89 -8.40
N ASN A 812 6.07 -13.35 -7.48
CA ASN A 812 5.65 -11.95 -7.52
C ASN A 812 6.48 -11.08 -6.56
N GLY A 813 6.53 -9.79 -6.88
CA GLY A 813 7.13 -8.75 -6.05
C GLY A 813 6.28 -8.39 -4.83
N PHE A 814 6.83 -7.53 -3.98
CA PHE A 814 6.13 -6.92 -2.85
C PHE A 814 6.84 -5.62 -2.44
N ARG A 815 6.21 -4.84 -1.56
CA ARG A 815 6.81 -3.67 -0.90
C ARG A 815 6.75 -3.82 0.60
N THR A 816 7.85 -3.56 1.31
CA THR A 816 7.91 -3.63 2.78
C THR A 816 7.80 -2.25 3.41
N LEU A 817 7.47 -2.19 4.70
CA LEU A 817 7.48 -0.93 5.46
C LEU A 817 8.86 -0.26 5.40
N SER A 818 9.94 -1.03 5.57
CA SER A 818 11.32 -0.54 5.52
C SER A 818 11.68 0.05 4.16
N ALA A 819 11.38 -0.65 3.07
CA ALA A 819 11.64 -0.17 1.72
C ALA A 819 10.77 1.03 1.37
N ASN A 820 9.51 1.06 1.83
CA ASN A 820 8.61 2.19 1.61
C ASN A 820 9.15 3.49 2.22
N ILE A 821 9.55 3.43 3.50
CA ILE A 821 10.15 4.57 4.21
C ILE A 821 11.41 5.05 3.50
N ALA A 822 12.28 4.13 3.06
CA ALA A 822 13.54 4.49 2.42
C ALA A 822 13.36 5.19 1.06
N VAL A 823 12.31 4.83 0.31
CA VAL A 823 12.05 5.39 -1.03
C VAL A 823 11.32 6.72 -0.95
N GLU A 824 10.26 6.79 -0.16
CA GLU A 824 9.32 7.92 -0.22
C GLU A 824 9.66 9.05 0.75
N LEU A 825 10.37 8.77 1.86
CA LEU A 825 10.67 9.80 2.85
C LEU A 825 11.52 10.97 2.33
N PRO A 826 12.52 10.75 1.45
CA PRO A 826 13.28 11.86 0.86
C PRO A 826 12.46 12.78 -0.06
N GLU A 827 11.34 12.29 -0.60
CA GLU A 827 10.48 13.01 -1.55
C GLU A 827 9.24 13.62 -0.86
N ALA A 828 8.92 13.18 0.35
CA ALA A 828 7.74 13.63 1.09
C ALA A 828 7.87 15.07 1.59
N VAL A 829 6.85 15.89 1.33
CA VAL A 829 6.76 17.27 1.85
C VAL A 829 6.63 17.25 3.36
N ILE A 830 7.47 18.00 4.07
CA ILE A 830 7.47 18.06 5.54
C ILE A 830 6.08 18.45 6.06
N ASN A 831 5.61 17.75 7.09
CA ASN A 831 4.29 17.93 7.73
C ASN A 831 3.06 17.55 6.89
N SER A 832 3.22 17.12 5.63
CA SER A 832 2.11 16.55 4.84
C SER A 832 1.58 15.25 5.47
N SER A 833 0.37 14.86 5.08
CA SER A 833 -0.20 13.56 5.43
C SER A 833 0.70 12.42 5.00
N HIS A 834 1.23 12.48 3.77
CA HIS A 834 2.18 11.50 3.25
C HIS A 834 3.41 11.34 4.18
N TYR A 835 4.03 12.46 4.56
CA TYR A 835 5.18 12.46 5.46
C TYR A 835 4.86 11.80 6.79
N ARG A 836 3.75 12.19 7.43
CA ARG A 836 3.34 11.60 8.72
C ARG A 836 2.96 10.13 8.61
N MET A 837 2.37 9.71 7.49
CA MET A 837 2.06 8.30 7.21
C MET A 837 3.33 7.44 7.09
N LEU A 838 4.44 7.97 6.58
CA LEU A 838 5.73 7.26 6.60
C LEU A 838 6.29 7.11 8.02
N PHE A 839 6.06 8.10 8.90
CA PHE A 839 6.38 7.97 10.33
C PHE A 839 5.47 6.95 11.03
N LEU A 840 4.20 6.84 10.64
CA LEU A 840 3.31 5.78 11.10
C LEU A 840 3.82 4.41 10.64
N ALA A 841 4.27 4.27 9.39
CA ALA A 841 4.91 3.05 8.90
C ALA A 841 6.15 2.68 9.74
N ALA A 842 6.98 3.67 10.12
CA ALA A 842 8.13 3.46 11.00
C ALA A 842 7.71 3.03 12.41
N LEU A 843 6.66 3.64 12.96
CA LEU A 843 6.07 3.27 14.26
C LEU A 843 5.50 1.85 14.23
N LEU A 844 4.83 1.45 13.14
CA LEU A 844 4.32 0.09 12.95
C LEU A 844 5.44 -0.92 12.85
N LEU A 845 6.49 -0.64 12.07
CA LEU A 845 7.68 -1.51 12.00
C LEU A 845 8.34 -1.66 13.37
N PHE A 846 8.47 -0.56 14.12
CA PHE A 846 8.97 -0.59 15.50
C PHE A 846 8.07 -1.44 16.40
N LEU A 847 6.75 -1.29 16.33
CA LEU A 847 5.80 -2.06 17.14
C LEU A 847 5.85 -3.55 16.79
N ILE A 848 5.88 -3.91 15.51
CA ILE A 848 5.99 -5.30 15.03
C ILE A 848 7.28 -5.92 15.56
N THR A 849 8.42 -5.25 15.37
CA THR A 849 9.72 -5.75 15.85
C THR A 849 9.74 -5.87 17.38
N PHE A 850 9.18 -4.90 18.11
CA PHE A 850 9.06 -4.94 19.56
C PHE A 850 8.20 -6.11 20.04
N VAL A 851 7.02 -6.33 19.44
CA VAL A 851 6.12 -7.43 19.77
C VAL A 851 6.79 -8.77 19.49
N VAL A 852 7.38 -8.94 18.30
CA VAL A 852 8.08 -10.18 17.90
C VAL A 852 9.23 -10.48 18.86
N ASN A 853 10.05 -9.49 19.20
CA ASN A 853 11.16 -9.65 20.14
C ASN A 853 10.69 -9.92 21.57
N THR A 854 9.59 -9.31 22.00
CA THR A 854 9.00 -9.55 23.33
C THR A 854 8.45 -10.97 23.42
N VAL A 855 7.70 -11.42 22.42
CA VAL A 855 7.20 -12.80 22.32
C VAL A 855 8.38 -13.79 22.30
N ALA A 856 9.45 -13.47 21.56
CA ALA A 856 10.69 -14.24 21.56
C ALA A 856 11.23 -14.45 22.98
N GLU A 857 11.38 -13.35 23.72
CA GLU A 857 11.97 -13.38 25.05
C GLU A 857 11.09 -14.16 26.04
N VAL A 858 9.77 -13.97 25.98
CA VAL A 858 8.81 -14.71 26.82
C VAL A 858 8.90 -16.22 26.55
N ILE A 859 8.98 -16.63 25.29
CA ILE A 859 9.13 -18.04 24.91
C ILE A 859 10.49 -18.59 25.37
N ARG A 860 11.58 -17.84 25.19
CA ARG A 860 12.93 -18.21 25.65
C ARG A 860 12.96 -18.47 27.16
N LEU A 861 12.34 -17.60 27.95
CA LEU A 861 12.26 -17.76 29.41
C LEU A 861 11.48 -19.03 29.80
N ARG A 862 10.42 -19.38 29.07
CA ARG A 862 9.68 -20.64 29.29
C ARG A 862 10.52 -21.87 29.00
N PHE A 863 11.27 -21.88 27.88
CA PHE A 863 12.16 -23.00 27.55
C PHE A 863 13.29 -23.17 28.57
N ARG A 864 13.89 -22.08 29.03
CA ARG A 864 14.94 -22.12 30.07
C ARG A 864 14.42 -22.72 31.38
N LYS A 865 13.20 -22.39 31.81
CA LYS A 865 12.59 -23.00 33.01
C LYS A 865 12.39 -24.51 32.85
N ARG A 866 11.90 -24.96 31.69
CA ARG A 866 11.72 -26.40 31.39
C ARG A 866 13.04 -27.16 31.33
N ALA A 867 14.08 -26.56 30.73
CA ALA A 867 15.40 -27.18 30.64
C ALA A 867 16.09 -27.34 32.00
N PHE A 868 15.72 -26.54 33.02
CA PHE A 868 16.22 -26.71 34.40
C PHE A 868 15.44 -27.78 35.19
N GLN A 869 14.25 -28.15 34.72
CA GLN A 869 13.41 -29.19 35.33
C GLN A 869 13.71 -30.59 34.79
N LEU A 870 14.37 -30.68 33.63
CA LEU A 870 14.92 -31.89 33.02
C LEU A 870 16.38 -32.08 33.46
#